data_AF-A0A2P4PLV8-F1
#
_entry.id   AF-A0A2P4PLV8-F1
#
_cell.length_a   1.000
_cell.length_b   1.000
_cell.length_c   1.000
_cell.angle_alpha   90.00
_cell.angle_beta   90.00
_cell.angle_gamma   90.00
#
_symmetry.space_group_name_H-M   'P 1'
#
loop_
_entity.id
_entity.type
_entity.pdbx_description
1 polymer ?
#
loop_
_entity_poly.entity_id
_entity_poly.type
_entity_poly.pdbx_seq_one_letter_code
_entity_poly.pdbx_strand_id
1 'polypeptide(L)'
;MSCKWTARIFYHNYPNDPYIYAQYTSGGKNFCSKYKIITLGHYPQNIKYTQKNNHNAVQYPIPDGYNVKTEIADQMLCCETKYTLANKVLYTITWKERRAEWMVSSERSASGAVNEFLKKTNRKKSQISGVHVFGFDIKILHQLRIEQPRELSTDKITIDKRKRPLNEIQSLSQQNKRYASFGRDAYKKVKNLILKHRMVSESEEPICIRSMELENGNNIINIKYNSLLDLTRLDAYVRVCDETLLSRDGYRRLATIEARLIREYQVAHRRIEITKLINNQINIGTFNLDKGLDQQSILDDNDEPQGNPDGIIVDEQEVGNGVYRSVRTLLQTLIPIWNKSVPPILQSGDTINLKLSGDGRNVGHKQNHVMLTFCLLNEKDEVLKPDYQYCDWKFMYNVMGLNAPNSKYFCLYCECESNIRWDMNLKWPINKNTQSKKKPELFPVIKQKNYIPDELHLLLRISDVLMECFFNNLFKKKEFERVIKSQIEQTMKSIQVHFEFFKSQGGKWDWTSLMGPNKKKVLQHFPVTNFISGRRGEDIQKLWRDFYDLYMFIRRTDLKNSEIDDFEIKVKEWIYLFCRPNQGQINSSSQVPGLYRKEDVTPYMHIFSQHIPEFLRILKEKNLSLQFFFASSIEKKNHNQVRLFFGGTTMGGGIKGKSVVQDIMEFENRQLFYLLNNTSQEIQIRNINAEDKENNN
;
A
#
# COMPACT_ATOMS: atom_id res chain seq x y z
N MET A 1 3.59 -3.74 -54.30
CA MET A 1 3.82 -3.69 -55.75
C MET A 1 2.55 -4.18 -56.44
N SER A 2 1.87 -3.32 -57.20
CA SER A 2 0.66 -3.68 -57.95
C SER A 2 1.02 -4.51 -59.19
N CYS A 3 0.81 -5.82 -59.15
CA CYS A 3 0.96 -6.67 -60.34
C CYS A 3 -0.17 -6.41 -61.33
N LYS A 4 0.17 -6.02 -62.57
CA LYS A 4 -0.76 -6.03 -63.71
C LYS A 4 -1.00 -7.49 -64.10
N TRP A 5 -2.26 -7.89 -64.31
CA TRP A 5 -2.66 -9.25 -64.74
C TRP A 5 -3.16 -9.22 -66.20
N THR A 6 -3.26 -10.39 -66.86
CA THR A 6 -3.68 -10.55 -68.26
C THR A 6 -5.13 -10.13 -68.50
N ALA A 7 -5.48 -9.86 -69.77
CA ALA A 7 -6.83 -9.53 -70.22
C ALA A 7 -7.80 -10.73 -70.37
N ARG A 8 -7.51 -11.89 -69.74
CA ARG A 8 -8.42 -13.05 -69.75
C ARG A 8 -9.48 -12.88 -68.66
N ILE A 9 -10.73 -13.16 -69.00
CA ILE A 9 -11.84 -13.16 -68.04
C ILE A 9 -11.96 -14.57 -67.45
N PHE A 10 -12.07 -14.66 -66.13
CA PHE A 10 -12.16 -15.93 -65.41
C PHE A 10 -13.51 -16.04 -64.68
N TYR A 11 -14.17 -17.19 -64.81
CA TYR A 11 -15.40 -17.54 -64.11
C TYR A 11 -15.12 -18.74 -63.18
N HIS A 12 -15.34 -18.57 -61.88
CA HIS A 12 -15.09 -19.61 -60.87
C HIS A 12 -15.92 -19.41 -59.60
N ASN A 13 -16.09 -20.50 -58.84
CA ASN A 13 -16.50 -20.49 -57.43
C ASN A 13 -15.42 -21.14 -56.54
N TYR A 14 -14.16 -21.04 -56.94
CA TYR A 14 -13.01 -21.58 -56.18
C TYR A 14 -12.85 -20.82 -54.85
N PRO A 15 -12.61 -21.50 -53.69
CA PRO A 15 -12.25 -22.92 -53.54
C PRO A 15 -13.42 -23.91 -53.42
N ASN A 16 -14.69 -23.47 -53.39
CA ASN A 16 -15.86 -24.35 -53.24
C ASN A 16 -16.06 -25.28 -54.45
N ASP A 17 -15.65 -24.83 -55.64
CA ASP A 17 -15.60 -25.63 -56.86
C ASP A 17 -14.15 -25.66 -57.40
N PRO A 18 -13.52 -26.84 -57.62
CA PRO A 18 -12.16 -26.93 -58.16
C PRO A 18 -12.05 -26.52 -59.63
N TYR A 19 -13.15 -26.27 -60.35
CA TYR A 19 -13.15 -25.85 -61.74
C TYR A 19 -13.09 -24.33 -61.93
N ILE A 20 -12.25 -23.89 -62.86
CA ILE A 20 -12.11 -22.49 -63.29
C ILE A 20 -12.22 -22.43 -64.81
N TYR A 21 -13.07 -21.54 -65.33
CA TYR A 21 -13.25 -21.33 -66.76
C TYR A 21 -12.62 -19.99 -67.16
N ALA A 22 -11.81 -19.97 -68.20
CA ALA A 22 -11.20 -18.75 -68.74
C ALA A 22 -11.70 -18.50 -70.15
N GLN A 23 -12.05 -17.25 -70.46
CA GLN A 23 -12.43 -16.80 -71.80
C GLN A 23 -11.53 -15.64 -72.23
N TYR A 24 -11.06 -15.69 -73.48
CA TYR A 24 -10.40 -14.55 -74.11
C TYR A 24 -10.68 -14.51 -75.61
N THR A 25 -10.68 -13.31 -76.17
CA THR A 25 -10.89 -13.08 -77.60
C THR A 25 -9.56 -12.72 -78.25
N SER A 26 -9.20 -13.42 -79.32
CA SER A 26 -7.98 -13.14 -80.10
C SER A 26 -8.28 -13.31 -81.59
N GLY A 27 -8.03 -12.28 -82.39
CA GLY A 27 -8.29 -12.29 -83.83
C GLY A 27 -9.76 -12.54 -84.21
N GLY A 28 -10.72 -12.05 -83.39
CA GLY A 28 -12.16 -12.22 -83.62
C GLY A 28 -12.75 -13.57 -83.22
N LYS A 29 -11.93 -14.53 -82.73
CA LYS A 29 -12.39 -15.82 -82.21
C LYS A 29 -12.35 -15.85 -80.68
N ASN A 30 -13.38 -16.44 -80.06
CA ASN A 30 -13.44 -16.67 -78.63
C ASN A 30 -12.80 -18.02 -78.29
N PHE A 31 -11.84 -17.99 -77.38
CA PHE A 31 -11.17 -19.18 -76.85
C PHE A 31 -11.61 -19.40 -75.40
N CYS A 32 -12.07 -20.60 -75.10
CA CYS A 32 -12.44 -21.03 -73.76
C CYS A 32 -11.42 -22.08 -73.27
N SER A 33 -10.97 -21.95 -72.02
CA SER A 33 -10.09 -22.93 -71.37
C SER A 33 -10.70 -23.35 -70.04
N LYS A 34 -10.72 -24.65 -69.77
CA LYS A 34 -11.18 -25.23 -68.50
C LYS A 34 -10.00 -25.71 -67.68
N TYR A 35 -9.94 -25.30 -66.42
CA TYR A 35 -8.94 -25.72 -65.45
C TYR A 35 -9.63 -26.47 -64.32
N LYS A 36 -9.03 -27.56 -63.84
CA LYS A 36 -9.39 -28.23 -62.59
C LYS A 36 -8.17 -28.21 -61.68
N ILE A 37 -8.24 -27.45 -60.59
CA ILE A 37 -7.15 -27.35 -59.63
C ILE A 37 -7.11 -28.63 -58.79
N ILE A 38 -5.99 -29.35 -58.83
CA ILE A 38 -5.79 -30.58 -58.06
C ILE A 38 -5.06 -30.26 -56.76
N THR A 39 -3.95 -29.53 -56.83
CA THR A 39 -3.25 -28.98 -55.67
C THR A 39 -2.91 -27.52 -55.93
N LEU A 40 -3.18 -26.63 -54.97
CA LEU A 40 -2.91 -25.20 -55.12
C LEU A 40 -1.41 -24.89 -55.13
N GLY A 41 -0.59 -25.68 -54.43
CA GLY A 41 0.82 -25.40 -54.20
C GLY A 41 1.06 -24.13 -53.37
N HIS A 42 2.31 -23.83 -53.04
CA HIS A 42 2.69 -22.68 -52.22
C HIS A 42 3.85 -21.90 -52.85
N TYR A 43 4.06 -20.65 -52.44
CA TYR A 43 5.23 -19.89 -52.89
C TYR A 43 6.43 -20.15 -51.97
N PRO A 44 7.55 -20.70 -52.47
CA PRO A 44 8.75 -20.90 -51.66
C PRO A 44 9.41 -19.56 -51.31
N GLN A 45 10.34 -19.54 -50.36
CA GLN A 45 10.99 -18.31 -49.90
C GLN A 45 11.70 -17.53 -51.03
N ASN A 46 12.26 -18.24 -52.02
CA ASN A 46 12.94 -17.67 -53.19
C ASN A 46 12.13 -17.91 -54.48
N ILE A 47 11.00 -17.22 -54.63
CA ILE A 47 10.04 -17.38 -55.74
C ILE A 47 10.71 -17.11 -57.10
N LYS A 48 10.54 -18.03 -58.06
CA LYS A 48 10.86 -17.80 -59.47
C LYS A 48 9.64 -17.25 -60.21
N TYR A 49 9.91 -16.47 -61.25
CA TYR A 49 8.88 -15.86 -62.09
C TYR A 49 8.98 -16.38 -63.53
N THR A 50 7.86 -16.37 -64.26
CA THR A 50 7.84 -16.71 -65.69
C THR A 50 8.78 -15.78 -66.49
N GLN A 51 9.40 -16.32 -67.54
CA GLN A 51 10.34 -15.58 -68.39
C GLN A 51 9.66 -14.39 -69.10
N LYS A 52 10.36 -13.25 -69.22
CA LYS A 52 9.89 -12.09 -70.01
C LYS A 52 10.23 -12.31 -71.48
N ASN A 53 9.24 -12.14 -72.35
CA ASN A 53 9.46 -12.18 -73.79
C ASN A 53 9.61 -10.78 -74.42
N ASN A 54 9.26 -9.69 -73.72
CA ASN A 54 9.42 -8.28 -74.14
C ASN A 54 9.46 -7.34 -72.91
N HIS A 55 9.94 -6.10 -73.06
CA HIS A 55 10.06 -5.11 -71.97
C HIS A 55 8.74 -4.83 -71.21
N ASN A 56 7.59 -4.99 -71.87
CA ASN A 56 6.25 -4.77 -71.30
C ASN A 56 5.49 -6.06 -70.90
N ALA A 57 6.12 -7.24 -70.93
CA ALA A 57 5.45 -8.51 -70.61
C ALA A 57 5.25 -8.72 -69.10
N VAL A 58 4.03 -9.12 -68.70
CA VAL A 58 3.68 -9.48 -67.33
C VAL A 58 4.40 -10.77 -66.91
N GLN A 59 4.95 -10.78 -65.71
CA GLN A 59 5.56 -11.97 -65.10
C GLN A 59 4.68 -12.53 -63.99
N TYR A 60 4.59 -13.85 -63.93
CA TYR A 60 3.78 -14.56 -62.94
C TYR A 60 4.67 -15.35 -61.98
N PRO A 61 4.44 -15.27 -60.66
CA PRO A 61 5.15 -16.08 -59.67
C PRO A 61 4.77 -17.56 -59.80
N ILE A 62 5.77 -18.43 -59.76
CA ILE A 62 5.60 -19.86 -59.99
C ILE A 62 5.52 -20.61 -58.65
N PRO A 63 4.41 -21.31 -58.36
CA PRO A 63 4.24 -22.08 -57.12
C PRO A 63 5.03 -23.40 -57.12
N ASP A 64 5.38 -23.88 -55.93
CA ASP A 64 5.91 -25.23 -55.69
C ASP A 64 4.78 -26.21 -55.32
N GLY A 65 4.88 -27.45 -55.78
CA GLY A 65 3.89 -28.50 -55.54
C GLY A 65 2.51 -28.24 -56.15
N TYR A 66 2.43 -27.43 -57.21
CA TYR A 66 1.17 -27.07 -57.86
C TYR A 66 0.82 -28.07 -58.97
N ASN A 67 -0.46 -28.47 -59.02
CA ASN A 67 -0.98 -29.43 -60.00
C ASN A 67 -2.35 -28.97 -60.51
N VAL A 68 -2.47 -28.84 -61.83
CA VAL A 68 -3.69 -28.43 -62.52
C VAL A 68 -3.97 -29.30 -63.72
N LYS A 69 -5.23 -29.68 -63.92
CA LYS A 69 -5.67 -30.26 -65.19
C LYS A 69 -6.22 -29.17 -66.09
N THR A 70 -5.72 -29.06 -67.31
CA THR A 70 -6.11 -28.05 -68.29
C THR A 70 -6.59 -28.73 -69.57
N GLU A 71 -7.75 -28.32 -70.06
CA GLU A 71 -8.31 -28.80 -71.32
C GLU A 71 -7.83 -27.94 -72.49
N ILE A 72 -7.19 -28.55 -73.48
CA ILE A 72 -6.67 -27.87 -74.68
C ILE A 72 -6.96 -28.73 -75.90
N ALA A 73 -7.77 -28.21 -76.85
CA ALA A 73 -8.12 -28.88 -78.10
C ALA A 73 -8.59 -30.34 -77.88
N ASP A 74 -9.61 -30.49 -77.02
CA ASP A 74 -10.26 -31.75 -76.63
C ASP A 74 -9.33 -32.79 -75.96
N GLN A 75 -8.18 -32.34 -75.46
CA GLN A 75 -7.23 -33.16 -74.72
C GLN A 75 -6.98 -32.61 -73.32
N MET A 76 -7.12 -33.46 -72.31
CA MET A 76 -6.85 -33.12 -70.91
C MET A 76 -5.36 -33.32 -70.60
N LEU A 77 -4.70 -32.24 -70.19
CA LEU A 77 -3.30 -32.24 -69.76
C LEU A 77 -3.25 -32.06 -68.24
N CYS A 78 -2.42 -32.84 -67.53
CA CYS A 78 -2.09 -32.56 -66.13
C CYS A 78 -0.73 -31.86 -66.09
N CYS A 79 -0.69 -30.67 -65.50
CA CYS A 79 0.48 -29.80 -65.46
C CYS A 79 0.94 -29.65 -64.02
N GLU A 80 2.20 -29.96 -63.74
CA GLU A 80 2.80 -29.92 -62.41
C GLU A 80 4.04 -29.02 -62.38
N THR A 81 4.21 -28.26 -61.29
CA THR A 81 5.47 -27.58 -60.97
C THR A 81 6.06 -28.05 -59.66
N LYS A 82 7.36 -28.37 -59.69
CA LYS A 82 8.17 -28.73 -58.51
C LYS A 82 9.49 -27.98 -58.50
N TYR A 83 9.86 -27.44 -57.35
CA TYR A 83 11.17 -26.86 -57.11
C TYR A 83 12.17 -27.95 -56.74
N THR A 84 13.35 -27.87 -57.33
CA THR A 84 14.50 -28.73 -57.00
C THR A 84 15.31 -28.11 -55.86
N LEU A 85 16.17 -28.92 -55.21
CA LEU A 85 17.08 -28.46 -54.16
C LEU A 85 18.01 -27.31 -54.62
N ALA A 86 18.27 -27.18 -55.92
CA ALA A 86 19.07 -26.11 -56.52
C ALA A 86 18.26 -24.84 -56.87
N ASN A 87 17.02 -24.71 -56.37
CA ASN A 87 16.11 -23.60 -56.65
C ASN A 87 15.80 -23.41 -58.16
N LYS A 88 15.78 -24.51 -58.91
CA LYS A 88 15.27 -24.57 -60.29
C LYS A 88 13.86 -25.18 -60.29
N VAL A 89 13.00 -24.71 -61.19
CA VAL A 89 11.63 -25.23 -61.34
C VAL A 89 11.59 -26.27 -62.46
N LEU A 90 11.10 -27.46 -62.15
CA LEU A 90 10.74 -28.48 -63.12
C LEU A 90 9.26 -28.33 -63.48
N TYR A 91 8.99 -28.14 -64.77
CA TYR A 91 7.64 -28.07 -65.33
C TYR A 91 7.33 -29.39 -66.02
N THR A 92 6.30 -30.10 -65.57
CA THR A 92 5.93 -31.42 -66.09
C THR A 92 4.53 -31.36 -66.70
N ILE A 93 4.36 -31.95 -67.88
CA ILE A 93 3.05 -32.14 -68.52
C ILE A 93 2.86 -33.64 -68.72
N THR A 94 1.78 -34.19 -68.17
CA THR A 94 1.33 -35.55 -68.43
C THR A 94 0.00 -35.56 -69.17
N TRP A 95 -0.14 -36.48 -70.12
CA TRP A 95 -1.38 -36.69 -70.85
C TRP A 95 -1.58 -38.16 -71.14
N LYS A 96 -2.85 -38.55 -71.34
CA LYS A 96 -3.19 -39.92 -71.72
C LYS A 96 -3.54 -39.96 -73.19
N GLU A 97 -3.01 -40.95 -73.88
CA GLU A 97 -3.38 -41.28 -75.26
C GLU A 97 -3.75 -42.77 -75.29
N ARG A 98 -5.04 -43.05 -75.50
CA ARG A 98 -5.63 -44.39 -75.34
C ARG A 98 -5.40 -44.96 -73.93
N ARG A 99 -4.55 -45.99 -73.80
CA ARG A 99 -4.19 -46.67 -72.54
C ARG A 99 -2.80 -46.31 -72.01
N ALA A 100 -2.02 -45.51 -72.74
CA ALA A 100 -0.67 -45.11 -72.35
C ALA A 100 -0.67 -43.70 -71.75
N GLU A 101 0.09 -43.51 -70.67
CA GLU A 101 0.34 -42.22 -70.05
C GLU A 101 1.72 -41.71 -70.50
N TRP A 102 1.74 -40.53 -71.09
CA TRP A 102 2.93 -39.88 -71.61
C TRP A 102 3.30 -38.70 -70.72
N MET A 103 4.60 -38.42 -70.62
CA MET A 103 5.13 -37.33 -69.80
C MET A 103 6.24 -36.60 -70.57
N VAL A 104 6.22 -35.27 -70.48
CA VAL A 104 7.36 -34.42 -70.84
C VAL A 104 7.67 -33.48 -69.69
N SER A 105 8.94 -33.12 -69.54
CA SER A 105 9.38 -32.15 -68.55
C SER A 105 10.39 -31.16 -69.13
N SER A 106 10.48 -29.98 -68.52
CA SER A 106 11.40 -28.91 -68.89
C SER A 106 11.87 -28.22 -67.63
N GLU A 107 13.17 -27.95 -67.51
CA GLU A 107 13.73 -27.08 -66.46
C GLU A 107 13.86 -25.62 -66.91
N ARG A 108 13.66 -25.35 -68.22
CA ARG A 108 13.90 -24.03 -68.81
C ARG A 108 12.73 -23.09 -68.56
N SER A 109 11.51 -23.53 -68.90
CA SER A 109 10.27 -22.77 -68.73
C SER A 109 9.03 -23.65 -68.97
N ALA A 110 7.87 -23.17 -68.54
CA ALA A 110 6.57 -23.79 -68.83
C ALA A 110 6.29 -23.88 -70.34
N SER A 111 6.61 -22.82 -71.11
CA SER A 111 6.50 -22.87 -72.57
C SER A 111 7.47 -23.88 -73.18
N GLY A 112 8.63 -24.11 -72.55
CA GLY A 112 9.53 -25.20 -72.91
C GLY A 112 8.87 -26.58 -72.78
N ALA A 113 8.15 -26.84 -71.68
CA ALA A 113 7.42 -28.10 -71.50
C ALA A 113 6.29 -28.25 -72.55
N VAL A 114 5.56 -27.17 -72.83
CA VAL A 114 4.50 -27.15 -73.85
C VAL A 114 5.07 -27.42 -75.25
N ASN A 115 6.22 -26.83 -75.59
CA ASN A 115 6.86 -27.06 -76.87
C ASN A 115 7.31 -28.53 -77.05
N GLU A 116 7.84 -29.16 -76.00
CA GLU A 116 8.18 -30.58 -76.03
C GLU A 116 6.93 -31.47 -76.18
N PHE A 117 5.82 -31.11 -75.52
CA PHE A 117 4.52 -31.76 -75.70
C PHE A 117 4.01 -31.64 -77.16
N LEU A 118 4.06 -30.43 -77.75
CA LEU A 118 3.61 -30.19 -79.12
C LEU A 118 4.49 -30.91 -80.16
N LYS A 119 5.80 -31.05 -79.91
CA LYS A 119 6.70 -31.86 -80.74
C LYS A 119 6.33 -33.34 -80.68
N LYS A 120 6.03 -33.88 -79.49
CA LYS A 120 5.65 -35.29 -79.29
C LYS A 120 4.29 -35.65 -79.88
N THR A 121 3.36 -34.70 -79.95
CA THR A 121 2.00 -34.89 -80.48
C THR A 121 1.84 -34.50 -81.96
N ASN A 122 2.94 -34.19 -82.68
CA ASN A 122 2.95 -33.72 -84.07
C ASN A 122 2.12 -32.43 -84.33
N ARG A 123 1.90 -31.60 -83.32
CA ARG A 123 1.12 -30.33 -83.38
C ARG A 123 2.01 -29.08 -83.52
N LYS A 124 3.08 -29.15 -84.32
CA LYS A 124 4.14 -28.10 -84.41
C LYS A 124 3.66 -26.72 -84.86
N LYS A 125 2.48 -26.59 -85.49
CA LYS A 125 1.93 -25.31 -85.97
C LYS A 125 1.15 -24.52 -84.91
N SER A 126 0.91 -25.08 -83.72
CA SER A 126 0.14 -24.42 -82.67
C SER A 126 1.06 -23.61 -81.74
N GLN A 127 0.93 -22.28 -81.70
CA GLN A 127 1.55 -21.47 -80.64
C GLN A 127 0.64 -21.47 -79.40
N ILE A 128 1.02 -22.24 -78.38
CA ILE A 128 0.28 -22.29 -77.11
C ILE A 128 1.16 -21.71 -75.99
N SER A 129 0.61 -20.76 -75.24
CA SER A 129 1.30 -20.11 -74.12
C SER A 129 1.44 -21.05 -72.93
N GLY A 130 2.66 -21.30 -72.45
CA GLY A 130 2.91 -22.06 -71.22
C GLY A 130 2.26 -21.45 -69.99
N VAL A 131 2.14 -20.11 -69.94
CA VAL A 131 1.40 -19.42 -68.87
C VAL A 131 -0.07 -19.82 -68.87
N HIS A 132 -0.68 -19.94 -70.05
CA HIS A 132 -2.08 -20.34 -70.18
C HIS A 132 -2.26 -21.82 -69.85
N VAL A 133 -1.38 -22.70 -70.33
CA VAL A 133 -1.49 -24.15 -70.06
C VAL A 133 -1.40 -24.46 -68.57
N PHE A 134 -0.48 -23.81 -67.87
CA PHE A 134 -0.30 -23.96 -66.43
C PHE A 134 -1.21 -23.03 -65.60
N GLY A 135 -1.97 -22.12 -66.20
CA GLY A 135 -2.87 -21.22 -65.48
C GLY A 135 -2.19 -20.28 -64.48
N PHE A 136 -0.93 -19.88 -64.69
CA PHE A 136 -0.20 -19.02 -63.74
C PHE A 136 -0.76 -17.59 -63.65
N ASP A 137 -1.54 -17.18 -64.63
CA ASP A 137 -2.21 -15.88 -64.70
C ASP A 137 -3.61 -15.87 -64.06
N ILE A 138 -4.04 -16.98 -63.44
CA ILE A 138 -5.30 -17.02 -62.69
C ILE A 138 -5.13 -16.29 -61.35
N LYS A 139 -5.66 -15.07 -61.27
CA LYS A 139 -5.47 -14.14 -60.14
C LYS A 139 -5.97 -14.68 -58.78
N ILE A 140 -7.11 -15.38 -58.74
CA ILE A 140 -7.66 -15.90 -57.49
C ILE A 140 -6.74 -16.91 -56.81
N LEU A 141 -6.03 -17.74 -57.59
CA LEU A 141 -5.09 -18.73 -57.05
C LEU A 141 -3.86 -18.06 -56.44
N HIS A 142 -3.47 -16.89 -56.96
CA HIS A 142 -2.39 -16.10 -56.37
C HIS A 142 -2.80 -15.46 -55.04
N GLN A 143 -4.01 -14.90 -54.95
CA GLN A 143 -4.54 -14.30 -53.72
C GLN A 143 -4.59 -15.34 -52.60
N LEU A 144 -5.16 -16.53 -52.86
CA LEU A 144 -5.26 -17.59 -51.87
C LEU A 144 -3.90 -18.11 -51.39
N ARG A 145 -2.86 -18.11 -52.25
CA ARG A 145 -1.50 -18.49 -51.83
C ARG A 145 -0.80 -17.45 -50.95
N ILE A 146 -1.23 -16.19 -51.00
CA ILE A 146 -0.73 -15.12 -50.13
C ILE A 146 -1.52 -15.06 -48.82
N GLU A 147 -2.81 -15.38 -48.88
CA GLU A 147 -3.73 -15.34 -47.73
C GLU A 147 -3.65 -16.59 -46.84
N GLN A 148 -3.07 -17.70 -47.32
CA GLN A 148 -2.75 -18.83 -46.46
C GLN A 148 -1.81 -18.39 -45.33
N PRO A 149 -2.19 -18.60 -44.05
CA PRO A 149 -1.26 -18.48 -42.95
C PRO A 149 -0.10 -19.41 -43.26
N ARG A 150 1.14 -18.90 -43.24
CA ARG A 150 2.30 -19.78 -43.24
C ARG A 150 2.13 -20.71 -42.05
N GLU A 151 1.74 -21.95 -42.30
CA GLU A 151 1.82 -23.01 -41.30
C GLU A 151 3.26 -22.98 -40.80
N LEU A 152 3.42 -22.72 -39.50
CA LEU A 152 4.68 -22.91 -38.83
C LEU A 152 4.97 -24.41 -38.90
N SER A 153 5.63 -24.82 -39.98
CA SER A 153 6.39 -26.07 -39.99
C SER A 153 7.34 -25.98 -38.80
N THR A 154 7.13 -26.87 -37.83
CA THR A 154 8.01 -27.21 -36.72
C THR A 154 9.40 -26.58 -36.81
N ASP A 155 9.69 -25.66 -35.89
CA ASP A 155 10.88 -24.82 -35.85
C ASP A 155 12.18 -25.63 -36.02
N LYS A 156 12.72 -25.71 -37.25
CA LYS A 156 14.17 -25.64 -37.42
C LYS A 156 14.53 -24.20 -37.10
N ILE A 157 15.03 -23.97 -35.88
CA ILE A 157 15.57 -22.67 -35.45
C ILE A 157 16.53 -22.18 -36.53
N THR A 158 16.09 -21.23 -37.34
CA THR A 158 16.91 -20.66 -38.42
C THR A 158 17.81 -19.61 -37.78
N ILE A 159 19.03 -20.00 -37.41
CA ILE A 159 20.02 -19.08 -36.87
C ILE A 159 20.39 -18.07 -37.96
N ASP A 160 20.11 -16.78 -37.72
CA ASP A 160 20.53 -15.71 -38.61
C ASP A 160 22.05 -15.57 -38.54
N LYS A 161 22.76 -16.21 -39.49
CA LYS A 161 24.23 -16.25 -39.57
C LYS A 161 24.88 -14.86 -39.68
N ARG A 162 24.10 -13.79 -39.91
CA ARG A 162 24.59 -12.39 -39.89
C ARG A 162 24.75 -11.84 -38.47
N LYS A 163 24.14 -12.47 -37.46
CA LYS A 163 24.27 -12.08 -36.05
C LYS A 163 25.39 -12.91 -35.41
N ARG A 164 26.45 -12.23 -34.95
CA ARG A 164 27.51 -12.87 -34.17
C ARG A 164 26.96 -13.47 -32.87
N PRO A 165 27.46 -14.63 -32.42
CA PRO A 165 27.21 -15.18 -31.09
C PRO A 165 27.41 -14.15 -29.97
N LEU A 166 26.61 -14.23 -28.91
CA LEU A 166 26.62 -13.22 -27.84
C LEU A 166 27.95 -13.20 -27.07
N ASN A 167 28.59 -14.37 -26.89
CA ASN A 167 29.90 -14.53 -26.26
C ASN A 167 31.06 -13.91 -27.05
N GLU A 168 30.89 -13.65 -28.36
CA GLU A 168 31.89 -12.97 -29.20
C GLU A 168 31.76 -11.43 -29.16
N ILE A 169 30.72 -10.90 -28.51
CA ILE A 169 30.51 -9.46 -28.37
C ILE A 169 31.18 -8.98 -27.08
N GLN A 170 32.34 -8.36 -27.18
CA GLN A 170 33.12 -7.91 -26.00
C GLN A 170 32.54 -6.65 -25.32
N SER A 171 31.81 -5.80 -26.06
CA SER A 171 31.27 -4.54 -25.51
C SER A 171 29.87 -4.72 -24.93
N LEU A 172 29.70 -4.34 -23.66
CA LEU A 172 28.39 -4.32 -22.98
C LEU A 172 27.34 -3.47 -23.71
N SER A 173 27.75 -2.36 -24.33
CA SER A 173 26.84 -1.51 -25.13
C SER A 173 26.30 -2.24 -26.37
N GLN A 174 27.15 -3.03 -27.04
CA GLN A 174 26.73 -3.83 -28.19
C GLN A 174 25.83 -5.01 -27.78
N GLN A 175 26.11 -5.65 -26.63
CA GLN A 175 25.22 -6.65 -26.04
C GLN A 175 23.85 -6.05 -25.70
N ASN A 176 23.81 -4.88 -25.06
CA ASN A 176 22.55 -4.16 -24.75
C ASN A 176 21.75 -3.83 -26.01
N LYS A 177 22.40 -3.42 -27.10
CA LYS A 177 21.74 -3.21 -28.40
C LYS A 177 21.14 -4.51 -28.95
N ARG A 178 21.81 -5.65 -28.76
CA ARG A 178 21.29 -6.98 -29.16
C ARG A 178 20.05 -7.35 -28.34
N TYR A 179 20.10 -7.21 -27.02
CA TYR A 179 18.95 -7.45 -26.13
C TYR A 179 17.77 -6.53 -26.46
N ALA A 180 18.01 -5.23 -26.66
CA ALA A 180 16.95 -4.29 -27.04
C ALA A 180 16.31 -4.63 -28.40
N SER A 181 17.10 -5.09 -29.38
CA SER A 181 16.56 -5.56 -30.67
C SER A 181 15.71 -6.81 -30.50
N PHE A 182 16.18 -7.79 -29.72
CA PHE A 182 15.41 -9.00 -29.43
C PHE A 182 14.10 -8.66 -28.74
N GLY A 183 14.14 -7.77 -27.74
CA GLY A 183 12.95 -7.31 -27.03
C GLY A 183 11.90 -6.70 -27.96
N ARG A 184 12.30 -5.81 -28.90
CA ARG A 184 11.36 -5.24 -29.88
C ARG A 184 10.70 -6.30 -30.76
N ASP A 185 11.46 -7.29 -31.20
CA ASP A 185 10.94 -8.38 -32.03
C ASP A 185 9.98 -9.28 -31.23
N ALA A 186 10.33 -9.61 -29.99
CA ALA A 186 9.52 -10.40 -29.09
C ALA A 186 8.21 -9.67 -28.72
N TYR A 187 8.28 -8.37 -28.41
CA TYR A 187 7.11 -7.54 -28.14
C TYR A 187 6.10 -7.55 -29.30
N LYS A 188 6.57 -7.42 -30.55
CA LYS A 188 5.68 -7.49 -31.73
C LYS A 188 4.98 -8.84 -31.84
N LYS A 189 5.71 -9.95 -31.65
CA LYS A 189 5.15 -11.30 -31.70
C LYS A 189 4.11 -11.52 -30.59
N VAL A 190 4.45 -11.16 -29.36
CA VAL A 190 3.56 -11.33 -28.21
C VAL A 190 2.34 -10.41 -28.32
N LYS A 191 2.47 -9.17 -28.81
CA LYS A 191 1.33 -8.29 -29.09
C LYS A 191 0.32 -8.94 -30.03
N ASN A 192 0.79 -9.62 -31.09
CA ASN A 192 -0.09 -10.36 -31.99
C ASN A 192 -0.79 -11.53 -31.29
N LEU A 193 -0.10 -12.23 -30.38
CA LEU A 193 -0.71 -13.28 -29.56
C LEU A 193 -1.78 -12.71 -28.62
N ILE A 194 -1.52 -11.60 -27.95
CA ILE A 194 -2.48 -10.92 -27.06
C ILE A 194 -3.78 -10.63 -27.80
N LEU A 195 -3.69 -10.07 -29.01
CA LEU A 195 -4.85 -9.80 -29.86
C LEU A 195 -5.56 -11.09 -30.31
N LYS A 196 -4.80 -12.11 -30.73
CA LYS A 196 -5.34 -13.41 -31.15
C LYS A 196 -6.15 -14.08 -30.03
N HIS A 197 -5.68 -13.98 -28.79
CA HIS A 197 -6.30 -14.57 -27.61
C HIS A 197 -7.34 -13.65 -26.95
N ARG A 198 -7.69 -12.50 -27.56
CA ARG A 198 -8.67 -11.53 -27.04
C ARG A 198 -8.40 -11.12 -25.58
N MET A 199 -7.14 -10.99 -25.21
CA MET A 199 -6.73 -10.56 -23.88
C MET A 199 -6.85 -9.04 -23.77
N VAL A 200 -8.08 -8.56 -23.59
CA VAL A 200 -8.46 -7.16 -23.42
C VAL A 200 -9.06 -6.93 -22.03
N SER A 201 -8.88 -5.73 -21.47
CA SER A 201 -9.50 -5.31 -20.22
C SER A 201 -11.01 -5.07 -20.39
N GLU A 202 -11.72 -4.82 -19.27
CA GLU A 202 -13.13 -4.40 -19.27
C GLU A 202 -13.37 -3.09 -20.05
N SER A 203 -12.33 -2.26 -20.20
CA SER A 203 -12.33 -1.04 -20.99
C SER A 203 -11.93 -1.24 -22.47
N GLU A 204 -11.94 -2.49 -22.96
CA GLU A 204 -11.55 -2.89 -24.32
C GLU A 204 -10.08 -2.61 -24.70
N GLU A 205 -9.21 -2.27 -23.74
CA GLU A 205 -7.78 -2.08 -24.00
C GLU A 205 -7.02 -3.41 -23.96
N PRO A 206 -6.15 -3.73 -24.95
CA PRO A 206 -5.37 -4.96 -24.92
C PRO A 206 -4.34 -4.94 -23.79
N ILE A 207 -4.15 -6.09 -23.12
CA ILE A 207 -3.10 -6.27 -22.11
C ILE A 207 -1.74 -5.94 -22.74
N CYS A 208 -0.83 -5.32 -21.96
CA CYS A 208 0.50 -4.95 -22.43
C CYS A 208 1.62 -5.70 -21.68
N ILE A 209 2.71 -5.98 -22.38
CA ILE A 209 3.94 -6.51 -21.76
C ILE A 209 4.66 -5.34 -21.08
N ARG A 210 4.87 -5.42 -19.76
CA ARG A 210 5.62 -4.40 -19.01
C ARG A 210 7.13 -4.61 -19.06
N SER A 211 7.58 -5.86 -18.88
CA SER A 211 8.99 -6.21 -18.90
C SER A 211 9.19 -7.67 -19.29
N MET A 212 10.40 -7.99 -19.72
CA MET A 212 10.85 -9.34 -20.04
C MET A 212 12.18 -9.59 -19.33
N GLU A 213 12.22 -10.62 -18.50
CA GLU A 213 13.42 -11.07 -17.80
C GLU A 213 14.08 -12.22 -18.58
N LEU A 214 15.38 -12.10 -18.80
CA LEU A 214 16.21 -13.10 -19.45
C LEU A 214 17.36 -13.45 -18.50
N GLU A 215 17.59 -14.72 -18.25
CA GLU A 215 18.69 -15.20 -17.43
C GLU A 215 19.89 -15.59 -18.31
N ASN A 216 21.09 -15.14 -17.95
CA ASN A 216 22.33 -15.49 -18.62
C ASN A 216 23.44 -15.73 -17.59
N GLY A 217 23.57 -16.97 -17.13
CA GLY A 217 24.41 -17.31 -15.98
C GLY A 217 23.93 -16.55 -14.75
N ASN A 218 24.82 -15.85 -14.05
CA ASN A 218 24.47 -15.06 -12.87
C ASN A 218 23.85 -13.68 -13.18
N ASN A 219 23.65 -13.33 -14.45
CA ASN A 219 23.11 -12.04 -14.86
C ASN A 219 21.65 -12.14 -15.28
N ILE A 220 20.80 -11.32 -14.67
CA ILE A 220 19.40 -11.13 -15.09
C ILE A 220 19.32 -9.88 -15.96
N ILE A 221 18.92 -10.04 -17.22
CA ILE A 221 18.71 -8.96 -18.17
C ILE A 221 17.22 -8.65 -18.22
N ASN A 222 16.83 -7.48 -17.72
CA ASN A 222 15.45 -7.00 -17.75
C ASN A 222 15.24 -6.00 -18.90
N ILE A 223 14.45 -6.39 -19.90
CA ILE A 223 14.02 -5.52 -21.00
C ILE A 223 12.69 -4.89 -20.61
N LYS A 224 12.71 -3.58 -20.32
CA LYS A 224 11.51 -2.80 -20.01
C LYS A 224 10.90 -2.23 -21.29
N TYR A 225 9.61 -2.43 -21.48
CA TYR A 225 8.84 -1.78 -22.54
C TYR A 225 8.20 -0.55 -21.90
N ASN A 226 8.32 0.63 -22.52
CA ASN A 226 7.71 1.86 -22.03
C ASN A 226 6.18 1.69 -21.95
N SER A 227 5.67 1.12 -20.87
CA SER A 227 4.39 1.58 -20.33
C SER A 227 4.66 2.97 -19.78
N LEU A 228 3.70 3.89 -19.90
CA LEU A 228 3.70 5.04 -18.99
C LEU A 228 4.02 4.51 -17.59
N LEU A 229 4.98 5.15 -16.93
CA LEU A 229 5.28 4.80 -15.55
C LEU A 229 4.00 5.10 -14.78
N ASP A 230 3.33 4.02 -14.37
CA ASP A 230 2.04 4.10 -13.69
C ASP A 230 2.28 4.88 -12.39
N LEU A 231 1.89 6.16 -12.38
CA LEU A 231 2.06 7.05 -11.24
C LEU A 231 1.40 6.43 -10.00
N THR A 232 0.28 5.74 -10.17
CA THR A 232 -0.39 4.95 -9.13
C THR A 232 0.54 3.90 -8.52
N ARG A 233 1.33 3.22 -9.37
CA ARG A 233 2.29 2.21 -8.92
C ARG A 233 3.46 2.86 -8.20
N LEU A 234 4.00 3.97 -8.71
CA LEU A 234 5.05 4.72 -8.02
C LEU A 234 4.57 5.23 -6.66
N ASP A 235 3.36 5.77 -6.58
CA ASP A 235 2.75 6.27 -5.35
C ASP A 235 2.64 5.13 -4.33
N ALA A 236 2.24 3.93 -4.76
CA ALA A 236 2.23 2.73 -3.92
C ALA A 236 3.64 2.35 -3.42
N TYR A 237 4.69 2.41 -4.26
CA TYR A 237 6.06 2.17 -3.79
C TYR A 237 6.52 3.20 -2.76
N VAL A 238 6.23 4.50 -2.98
CA VAL A 238 6.56 5.55 -2.02
C VAL A 238 5.80 5.33 -0.71
N ARG A 239 4.50 5.01 -0.79
CA ARG A 239 3.66 4.68 0.37
C ARG A 239 4.25 3.54 1.19
N VAL A 240 4.58 2.42 0.53
CA VAL A 240 5.20 1.27 1.21
C VAL A 240 6.53 1.67 1.86
N CYS A 241 7.37 2.46 1.19
CA CYS A 241 8.63 2.93 1.78
C CYS A 241 8.39 3.79 3.03
N ASP A 242 7.40 4.68 3.00
CA ASP A 242 7.04 5.53 4.15
C ASP A 242 6.42 4.70 5.29
N GLU A 243 5.50 3.79 5.01
CA GLU A 243 4.84 2.95 6.03
C GLU A 243 5.77 1.91 6.65
N THR A 244 6.66 1.30 5.85
CA THR A 244 7.68 0.34 6.33
C THR A 244 8.95 1.01 6.83
N LEU A 245 9.05 2.33 6.71
CA LEU A 245 10.19 3.13 7.13
C LEU A 245 11.50 2.69 6.45
N LEU A 246 11.38 2.25 5.20
CA LEU A 246 12.49 1.75 4.41
C LEU A 246 13.36 2.91 3.95
N SER A 247 14.61 2.94 4.41
CA SER A 247 15.55 3.99 4.04
C SER A 247 15.84 3.98 2.54
N ARG A 248 16.27 5.12 2.01
CA ARG A 248 16.71 5.25 0.62
C ARG A 248 17.78 4.18 0.28
N ASP A 249 18.74 4.00 1.17
CA ASP A 249 19.80 3.00 1.03
C ASP A 249 19.29 1.56 1.20
N GLY A 250 18.34 1.34 2.12
CA GLY A 250 17.68 0.06 2.29
C GLY A 250 16.94 -0.36 1.02
N TYR A 251 16.15 0.55 0.46
CA TYR A 251 15.46 0.34 -0.82
C TYR A 251 16.46 0.13 -1.96
N ARG A 252 17.55 0.91 -2.01
CA ARG A 252 18.62 0.74 -3.02
C ARG A 252 19.21 -0.66 -3.00
N ARG A 253 19.54 -1.19 -1.82
CA ARG A 253 20.04 -2.56 -1.65
C ARG A 253 18.98 -3.59 -2.07
N LEU A 254 17.73 -3.39 -1.65
CA LEU A 254 16.63 -4.29 -2.02
C LEU A 254 16.40 -4.32 -3.54
N ALA A 255 16.39 -3.15 -4.19
CA ALA A 255 16.26 -3.02 -5.65
C ALA A 255 17.49 -3.52 -6.42
N THR A 256 18.62 -3.73 -5.75
CA THR A 256 19.78 -4.42 -6.34
C THR A 256 19.57 -5.94 -6.37
N ILE A 257 18.83 -6.49 -5.41
CA ILE A 257 18.53 -7.93 -5.29
C ILE A 257 17.32 -8.30 -6.16
N GLU A 258 16.27 -7.48 -6.17
CA GLU A 258 15.03 -7.73 -6.91
C GLU A 258 14.92 -6.81 -8.13
N ALA A 259 15.17 -7.38 -9.32
CA ALA A 259 15.20 -6.66 -10.60
C ALA A 259 13.83 -6.09 -11.03
N ARG A 260 12.72 -6.57 -10.43
CA ARG A 260 11.36 -6.08 -10.69
C ARG A 260 11.04 -4.78 -9.98
N LEU A 261 11.85 -4.37 -9.00
CA LEU A 261 11.65 -3.12 -8.29
C LEU A 261 11.92 -1.91 -9.19
N ILE A 262 11.23 -0.82 -8.86
CA ILE A 262 11.46 0.47 -9.50
C ILE A 262 12.84 0.97 -9.07
N ARG A 263 13.52 1.75 -9.93
CA ARG A 263 14.82 2.29 -9.57
C ARG A 263 14.66 3.28 -8.42
N GLU A 264 15.57 3.20 -7.45
CA GLU A 264 15.59 4.03 -6.24
C GLU A 264 15.34 5.51 -6.54
N TYR A 265 16.08 6.11 -7.48
CA TYR A 265 15.95 7.54 -7.78
C TYR A 265 14.55 7.94 -8.27
N GLN A 266 13.80 7.03 -8.90
CA GLN A 266 12.43 7.30 -9.36
C GLN A 266 11.47 7.36 -8.16
N VAL A 267 11.66 6.46 -7.18
CA VAL A 267 10.90 6.48 -5.92
C VAL A 267 11.23 7.73 -5.12
N ALA A 268 12.51 8.09 -5.01
CA ALA A 268 12.94 9.30 -4.32
C ALA A 268 12.41 10.58 -4.99
N HIS A 269 12.48 10.67 -6.33
CA HIS A 269 11.93 11.80 -7.08
C HIS A 269 10.41 11.91 -6.88
N ARG A 270 9.70 10.79 -6.97
CA ARG A 270 8.25 10.79 -6.75
C ARG A 270 7.88 11.17 -5.32
N ARG A 271 8.66 10.76 -4.31
CA ARG A 271 8.46 11.19 -2.91
C ARG A 271 8.55 12.71 -2.76
N ILE A 272 9.51 13.35 -3.43
CA ILE A 272 9.66 14.81 -3.46
C ILE A 272 8.45 15.45 -4.16
N GLU A 273 8.03 14.92 -5.32
CA GLU A 273 6.84 15.40 -6.02
C GLU A 273 5.58 15.31 -5.15
N ILE A 274 5.31 14.15 -4.55
CA ILE A 274 4.17 13.95 -3.64
C ILE A 274 4.22 14.99 -2.52
N THR A 275 5.39 15.17 -1.88
CA THR A 275 5.58 16.13 -0.79
C THR A 275 5.24 17.55 -1.24
N LYS A 276 5.71 17.98 -2.42
CA LYS A 276 5.38 19.29 -2.99
C LYS A 276 3.89 19.43 -3.29
N LEU A 277 3.28 18.42 -3.91
CA LEU A 277 1.86 18.42 -4.25
C LEU A 277 0.99 18.58 -3.01
N ILE A 278 1.25 17.78 -1.96
CA ILE A 278 0.43 17.83 -0.74
C ILE A 278 0.74 19.06 0.11
N ASN A 279 1.97 19.56 0.15
CA ASN A 279 2.30 20.78 0.89
C ASN A 279 1.67 22.02 0.24
N ASN A 280 1.50 22.03 -1.09
CA ASN A 280 0.74 23.08 -1.77
C ASN A 280 -0.74 23.08 -1.37
N GLN A 281 -1.31 21.90 -1.08
CA GLN A 281 -2.69 21.77 -0.62
C GLN A 281 -2.83 22.03 0.89
N ILE A 282 -1.88 21.53 1.69
CA ILE A 282 -1.84 21.63 3.15
C ILE A 282 -0.50 22.27 3.53
N ASN A 283 -0.47 23.60 3.49
CA ASN A 283 0.73 24.35 3.80
C ASN A 283 1.22 24.07 5.23
N ILE A 284 2.54 23.88 5.36
CA ILE A 284 3.22 23.75 6.64
C ILE A 284 3.78 25.12 6.98
N GLY A 285 3.21 25.77 7.98
CA GLY A 285 3.75 27.01 8.53
C GLY A 285 4.89 26.73 9.50
N THR A 286 5.86 27.63 9.56
CA THR A 286 6.98 27.61 10.50
C THR A 286 6.88 28.81 11.44
N PHE A 287 7.28 28.64 12.70
CA PHE A 287 7.44 29.73 13.66
C PHE A 287 8.69 29.48 14.52
N ASN A 288 9.18 30.52 15.16
CA ASN A 288 10.24 30.41 16.15
C ASN A 288 9.77 31.09 17.45
N LEU A 289 9.94 30.43 18.59
CA LEU A 289 9.48 30.87 19.91
C LEU A 289 10.26 32.08 20.45
N ASP A 290 11.50 32.28 20.00
CA ASP A 290 12.38 33.37 20.42
C ASP A 290 12.23 34.63 19.53
N LYS A 291 11.54 34.51 18.39
CA LYS A 291 11.17 35.65 17.53
C LYS A 291 9.73 36.07 17.79
N GLY A 292 9.50 37.36 18.03
CA GLY A 292 8.13 37.90 18.16
C GLY A 292 7.26 37.55 16.95
N LEU A 293 5.96 37.36 17.14
CA LEU A 293 5.01 36.96 16.08
C LEU A 293 5.09 37.87 14.83
N ASP A 294 5.42 39.14 15.03
CA ASP A 294 5.51 40.17 13.98
C ASP A 294 6.85 40.14 13.20
N GLN A 295 7.83 39.34 13.62
CA GLN A 295 9.15 39.18 13.00
C GLN A 295 9.33 37.81 12.33
N GLN A 296 8.24 37.04 12.18
CA GLN A 296 8.28 35.72 11.55
C GLN A 296 8.34 35.86 10.03
N SER A 297 9.54 35.76 9.48
CA SER A 297 9.73 35.63 8.03
C SER A 297 9.27 34.25 7.55
N ILE A 298 8.48 34.23 6.48
CA ILE A 298 8.36 33.04 5.60
C ILE A 298 9.78 32.85 5.05
N LEU A 299 10.52 31.88 5.58
CA LEU A 299 11.83 31.55 5.03
C LEU A 299 11.60 30.84 3.69
N ASP A 300 11.95 31.53 2.61
CA ASP A 300 12.14 30.92 1.30
C ASP A 300 13.32 29.93 1.36
N ASP A 301 13.17 28.82 0.65
CA ASP A 301 13.98 27.59 0.60
C ASP A 301 15.46 27.76 0.14
N ASN A 302 16.10 28.93 0.30
CA ASN A 302 17.43 29.21 -0.22
C ASN A 302 18.45 29.57 0.87
N ASP A 303 19.06 28.57 1.52
CA ASP A 303 20.39 28.75 2.13
C ASP A 303 21.23 27.47 1.96
N GLU A 304 22.46 27.65 1.48
CA GLU A 304 23.42 26.57 1.17
C GLU A 304 24.02 25.94 2.45
N PRO A 305 24.28 24.62 2.47
CA PRO A 305 24.79 23.95 3.66
C PRO A 305 26.32 24.10 3.80
N GLN A 306 26.77 24.71 4.90
CA GLN A 306 28.16 24.59 5.37
C GLN A 306 28.34 23.29 6.16
N GLY A 307 29.42 22.57 5.85
CA GLY A 307 29.68 21.22 6.35
C GLY A 307 30.32 21.17 7.74
N ASN A 308 29.97 20.14 8.52
CA ASN A 308 30.78 19.65 9.62
C ASN A 308 30.58 18.12 9.76
N PRO A 309 31.65 17.30 9.81
CA PRO A 309 31.53 15.86 9.98
C PRO A 309 31.64 15.47 11.48
N ASP A 310 30.95 14.38 11.81
CA ASP A 310 30.97 13.59 13.05
C ASP A 310 29.96 13.90 14.18
N GLY A 311 29.18 12.86 14.50
CA GLY A 311 28.59 12.57 15.81
C GLY A 311 27.39 13.41 16.26
N ILE A 312 26.17 12.85 16.13
CA ILE A 312 24.88 13.37 16.68
C ILE A 312 24.85 14.91 16.73
N ILE A 313 24.86 15.55 15.57
CA ILE A 313 24.75 17.00 15.48
C ILE A 313 23.26 17.34 15.52
N VAL A 314 22.76 17.51 16.74
CA VAL A 314 21.56 18.30 16.99
C VAL A 314 22.00 19.76 16.88
N ASP A 315 21.47 20.50 15.92
CA ASP A 315 21.78 21.90 15.73
C ASP A 315 21.12 22.73 16.84
N GLU A 316 21.90 23.50 17.61
CA GLU A 316 21.38 24.42 18.63
C GLU A 316 20.47 25.49 17.98
N GLN A 317 20.60 25.74 16.67
CA GLN A 317 19.72 26.60 15.88
C GLN A 317 18.29 26.04 15.71
N GLU A 318 18.05 24.75 15.99
CA GLU A 318 16.71 24.16 15.93
C GLU A 318 15.86 24.41 17.18
N VAL A 319 16.48 24.80 18.29
CA VAL A 319 15.75 25.08 19.54
C VAL A 319 14.85 26.29 19.36
N GLY A 320 13.59 26.17 19.78
CA GLY A 320 12.59 27.23 19.61
C GLY A 320 11.85 27.18 18.27
N ASN A 321 12.31 26.42 17.28
CA ASN A 321 11.57 26.26 16.03
C ASN A 321 10.34 25.35 16.21
N GLY A 322 9.25 25.73 15.56
CA GLY A 322 8.01 24.97 15.53
C GLY A 322 7.37 24.99 14.15
N VAL A 323 6.58 23.96 13.89
CA VAL A 323 5.82 23.83 12.64
C VAL A 323 4.36 23.56 12.95
N TYR A 324 3.47 24.03 12.08
CA TYR A 324 2.04 23.85 12.24
C TYR A 324 1.33 23.67 10.90
N ARG A 325 0.12 23.12 10.97
CA ARG A 325 -0.83 23.05 9.86
C ARG A 325 -2.12 23.71 10.30
N SER A 326 -2.76 24.42 9.37
CA SER A 326 -4.06 25.03 9.64
C SER A 326 -5.11 23.94 9.87
N VAL A 327 -5.76 23.97 11.04
CA VAL A 327 -6.90 23.08 11.35
C VAL A 327 -8.00 23.25 10.29
N ARG A 328 -8.25 24.48 9.84
CA ARG A 328 -9.24 24.78 8.79
C ARG A 328 -8.89 24.05 7.47
N THR A 329 -7.64 24.13 7.04
CA THR A 329 -7.18 23.49 5.79
C THR A 329 -7.23 21.97 5.90
N LEU A 330 -6.84 21.42 7.05
CA LEU A 330 -6.95 19.99 7.33
C LEU A 330 -8.41 19.52 7.28
N LEU A 331 -9.32 20.23 7.93
CA LEU A 331 -10.76 19.90 7.91
C LEU A 331 -11.36 20.00 6.50
N GLN A 332 -11.03 21.05 5.74
CA GLN A 332 -11.46 21.18 4.34
C GLN A 332 -11.02 19.99 3.48
N THR A 333 -9.86 19.41 3.81
CA THR A 333 -9.31 18.25 3.10
C THR A 333 -9.92 16.93 3.57
N LEU A 334 -10.17 16.78 4.88
CA LEU A 334 -10.63 15.53 5.48
C LEU A 334 -12.16 15.35 5.44
N ILE A 335 -12.96 16.43 5.53
CA ILE A 335 -14.44 16.35 5.50
C ILE A 335 -14.95 15.60 4.26
N PRO A 336 -14.46 15.86 3.03
CA PRO A 336 -14.89 15.08 1.86
C PRO A 336 -14.59 13.59 1.96
N ILE A 337 -13.52 13.19 2.65
CA ILE A 337 -13.17 11.78 2.88
C ILE A 337 -14.18 11.16 3.83
N TRP A 338 -14.44 11.81 4.96
CA TRP A 338 -15.41 11.35 5.97
C TRP A 338 -16.85 11.31 5.45
N ASN A 339 -17.22 12.19 4.53
CA ASN A 339 -18.54 12.18 3.89
C ASN A 339 -18.70 11.02 2.89
N LYS A 340 -17.61 10.55 2.29
CA LYS A 340 -17.59 9.47 1.27
C LYS A 340 -17.29 8.09 1.86
N SER A 341 -16.95 8.00 3.14
CA SER A 341 -16.70 6.72 3.80
C SER A 341 -17.97 5.85 3.79
N VAL A 342 -17.80 4.54 3.94
CA VAL A 342 -18.91 3.59 3.98
C VAL A 342 -18.85 2.81 5.30
N PRO A 343 -19.75 3.08 6.27
CA PRO A 343 -20.76 4.13 6.26
C PRO A 343 -20.17 5.56 6.37
N PRO A 344 -20.91 6.61 5.97
CA PRO A 344 -20.45 8.00 6.12
C PRO A 344 -20.21 8.34 7.59
N ILE A 345 -19.03 8.87 7.91
CA ILE A 345 -18.66 9.32 9.27
C ILE A 345 -19.31 10.67 9.59
N LEU A 346 -19.43 11.54 8.58
CA LEU A 346 -20.07 12.85 8.68
C LEU A 346 -21.17 12.97 7.61
N GLN A 347 -22.26 13.62 7.98
CA GLN A 347 -23.36 14.00 7.11
C GLN A 347 -23.59 15.52 7.15
N SER A 348 -24.26 16.04 6.12
CA SER A 348 -24.60 17.46 6.07
C SER A 348 -25.54 17.82 7.25
N GLY A 349 -25.14 18.81 8.05
CA GLY A 349 -25.84 19.21 9.26
C GLY A 349 -25.24 18.66 10.55
N ASP A 350 -24.30 17.71 10.47
CA ASP A 350 -23.63 17.17 11.64
C ASP A 350 -22.75 18.20 12.33
N THR A 351 -22.69 18.10 13.66
CA THR A 351 -21.71 18.83 14.45
C THR A 351 -20.37 18.09 14.42
N ILE A 352 -19.31 18.81 14.04
CA ILE A 352 -17.93 18.30 14.04
C ILE A 352 -17.36 18.41 15.46
N ASN A 353 -17.14 17.28 16.10
CA ASN A 353 -16.56 17.21 17.44
C ASN A 353 -15.06 16.96 17.34
N LEU A 354 -14.23 17.92 17.76
CA LEU A 354 -12.77 17.79 17.74
C LEU A 354 -12.25 17.60 19.17
N LYS A 355 -11.39 16.59 19.35
CA LYS A 355 -10.57 16.42 20.56
C LYS A 355 -9.19 16.98 20.26
N LEU A 356 -8.76 17.96 21.07
CA LEU A 356 -7.39 18.45 21.05
C LEU A 356 -6.55 17.65 22.05
N SER A 357 -5.30 17.41 21.69
CA SER A 357 -4.40 16.62 22.50
C SER A 357 -2.96 17.09 22.39
N GLY A 358 -2.14 16.79 23.40
CA GLY A 358 -0.74 17.17 23.39
C GLY A 358 0.09 16.46 24.45
N ASP A 359 1.36 16.26 24.11
CA ASP A 359 2.35 15.58 24.96
C ASP A 359 3.75 16.15 24.70
N GLY A 360 4.62 16.03 25.70
CA GLY A 360 6.01 16.46 25.64
C GLY A 360 6.94 15.31 26.00
N ARG A 361 8.05 15.16 25.25
CA ARG A 361 9.06 14.13 25.51
C ARG A 361 10.47 14.66 25.37
N ASN A 362 11.33 14.22 26.27
CA ASN A 362 12.75 14.50 26.18
C ASN A 362 13.34 13.68 25.02
N VAL A 363 14.02 14.37 24.12
CA VAL A 363 14.76 13.80 23.00
C VAL A 363 16.25 13.89 23.35
N GLY A 364 16.83 12.73 23.70
CA GLY A 364 18.19 12.68 24.24
C GLY A 364 18.33 13.45 25.56
N HIS A 365 19.51 13.99 25.82
CA HIS A 365 19.83 14.71 27.07
C HIS A 365 19.62 16.24 26.98
N LYS A 366 19.35 16.80 25.80
CA LYS A 366 19.45 18.26 25.57
C LYS A 366 18.17 18.94 25.06
N GLN A 367 17.21 18.22 24.50
CA GLN A 367 16.04 18.83 23.88
C GLN A 367 14.72 18.21 24.35
N ASN A 368 13.67 19.01 24.32
CA ASN A 368 12.30 18.58 24.57
C ASN A 368 11.48 18.78 23.29
N HIS A 369 10.84 17.72 22.82
CA HIS A 369 9.88 17.78 21.73
C HIS A 369 8.48 17.88 22.32
N VAL A 370 7.68 18.82 21.82
CA VAL A 370 6.27 18.98 22.21
C VAL A 370 5.41 18.87 20.96
N MET A 371 4.36 18.06 21.06
CA MET A 371 3.42 17.85 19.98
C MET A 371 2.02 18.26 20.43
N LEU A 372 1.31 18.98 19.56
CA LEU A 372 -0.09 19.35 19.67
C LEU A 372 -0.82 18.83 18.45
N THR A 373 -1.92 18.13 18.66
CA THR A 373 -2.64 17.43 17.61
C THR A 373 -4.14 17.44 17.87
N PHE A 374 -4.95 17.10 16.86
CA PHE A 374 -6.39 16.89 17.05
C PHE A 374 -6.87 15.60 16.38
N CYS A 375 -8.04 15.12 16.80
CA CYS A 375 -8.78 14.04 16.13
C CYS A 375 -10.28 14.31 16.07
N LEU A 376 -10.97 13.61 15.17
CA LEU A 376 -12.41 13.72 14.97
C LEU A 376 -13.14 12.70 15.86
N LEU A 377 -13.88 13.18 16.86
CA LEU A 377 -14.65 12.33 17.77
C LEU A 377 -15.83 11.61 17.10
N ASN A 378 -16.30 12.12 15.96
CA ASN A 378 -17.35 11.47 15.17
C ASN A 378 -16.93 10.09 14.63
N GLU A 379 -15.62 9.77 14.58
CA GLU A 379 -15.12 8.44 14.21
C GLU A 379 -15.37 7.37 15.32
N LYS A 380 -15.84 7.79 16.51
CA LYS A 380 -16.21 6.91 17.66
C LYS A 380 -15.07 5.95 18.05
N ASP A 381 -15.26 4.64 17.89
CA ASP A 381 -14.31 3.61 18.29
C ASP A 381 -12.99 3.71 17.53
N GLU A 382 -13.00 4.27 16.32
CA GLU A 382 -11.78 4.51 15.54
C GLU A 382 -10.82 5.46 16.28
N VAL A 383 -11.34 6.39 17.09
CA VAL A 383 -10.54 7.28 17.95
C VAL A 383 -9.74 6.52 19.00
N LEU A 384 -10.10 5.27 19.29
CA LEU A 384 -9.39 4.41 20.24
C LEU A 384 -8.18 3.71 19.62
N LYS A 385 -7.99 3.82 18.29
CA LYS A 385 -6.83 3.22 17.63
C LYS A 385 -5.53 3.84 18.15
N PRO A 386 -4.42 3.08 18.17
CA PRO A 386 -3.13 3.53 18.73
C PRO A 386 -2.54 4.81 18.12
N ASP A 387 -3.11 5.32 17.04
CA ASP A 387 -2.62 6.49 16.30
C ASP A 387 -3.29 7.81 16.72
N TYR A 388 -4.32 7.74 17.57
CA TYR A 388 -5.06 8.90 18.09
C TYR A 388 -4.49 9.38 19.43
N GLN A 389 -4.96 10.47 20.03
CA GLN A 389 -4.08 11.29 20.90
C GLN A 389 -4.55 11.41 22.36
N TYR A 390 -3.64 11.92 23.20
CA TYR A 390 -3.73 11.99 24.65
C TYR A 390 -3.27 13.36 25.20
N CYS A 391 -3.80 13.76 26.36
CA CYS A 391 -3.35 14.87 27.19
C CYS A 391 -3.12 14.36 28.61
N ASP A 392 -1.91 14.51 29.15
CA ASP A 392 -1.72 14.26 30.57
C ASP A 392 -2.24 15.40 31.44
N TRP A 393 -2.47 15.07 32.70
CA TRP A 393 -2.94 16.02 33.71
C TRP A 393 -1.98 17.22 33.85
N LYS A 394 -0.68 17.01 33.63
CA LYS A 394 0.34 18.05 33.65
C LYS A 394 0.17 19.02 32.48
N PHE A 395 -0.09 18.50 31.28
CA PHE A 395 -0.40 19.27 30.08
C PHE A 395 -1.68 20.08 30.28
N MET A 396 -2.71 19.50 30.90
CA MET A 396 -3.95 20.25 31.21
C MET A 396 -3.69 21.46 32.10
N TYR A 397 -2.88 21.37 33.15
CA TYR A 397 -2.50 22.55 33.96
C TYR A 397 -1.80 23.62 33.13
N ASN A 398 -0.88 23.21 32.26
CA ASN A 398 -0.15 24.15 31.40
C ASN A 398 -1.09 24.87 30.43
N VAL A 399 -2.00 24.14 29.77
CA VAL A 399 -2.97 24.71 28.83
C VAL A 399 -3.97 25.61 29.54
N MET A 400 -4.39 25.26 30.74
CA MET A 400 -5.34 26.06 31.53
C MET A 400 -4.65 27.21 32.29
N GLY A 401 -3.32 27.34 32.21
CA GLY A 401 -2.57 28.37 32.93
C GLY A 401 -2.66 28.25 34.46
N LEU A 402 -2.95 27.04 34.96
CA LEU A 402 -3.17 26.73 36.36
C LEU A 402 -1.85 26.30 37.04
N ASN A 403 -1.86 26.30 38.37
CA ASN A 403 -0.73 25.91 39.22
C ASN A 403 -0.51 24.38 39.23
N ALA A 404 0.44 23.88 40.02
CA ALA A 404 0.74 22.45 40.09
C ALA A 404 -0.30 21.63 40.91
N PRO A 405 -0.39 20.29 40.73
CA PRO A 405 -1.33 19.42 41.46
C PRO A 405 -1.11 19.33 42.97
N ASN A 406 0.02 19.83 43.48
CA ASN A 406 0.32 19.93 44.91
C ASN A 406 -0.06 21.29 45.53
N SER A 407 -0.68 22.18 44.76
CA SER A 407 -1.17 23.48 45.23
C SER A 407 -2.36 23.35 46.20
N LYS A 408 -2.61 24.42 46.98
CA LYS A 408 -3.77 24.50 47.89
C LYS A 408 -5.08 24.23 47.16
N TYR A 409 -5.28 24.87 46.00
CA TYR A 409 -6.42 24.65 45.10
C TYR A 409 -5.99 23.74 43.95
N PHE A 410 -5.86 22.46 44.25
CA PHE A 410 -5.29 21.47 43.34
C PHE A 410 -6.21 21.17 42.14
N CYS A 411 -7.54 21.22 42.29
CA CYS A 411 -8.43 20.67 41.29
C CYS A 411 -8.47 21.53 40.02
N LEU A 412 -8.49 20.91 38.84
CA LEU A 412 -8.66 21.62 37.56
C LEU A 412 -10.06 22.24 37.44
N TYR A 413 -11.06 21.65 38.11
CA TYR A 413 -12.49 21.87 37.87
C TYR A 413 -13.23 22.54 39.01
N CYS A 414 -12.57 22.78 40.14
CA CYS A 414 -13.20 23.41 41.29
C CYS A 414 -12.20 24.11 42.19
N GLU A 415 -12.70 24.94 43.09
CA GLU A 415 -11.90 25.66 44.11
C GLU A 415 -11.83 24.89 45.43
N CYS A 416 -11.84 23.55 45.36
CA CYS A 416 -11.67 22.71 46.55
C CYS A 416 -10.25 22.84 47.12
N GLU A 417 -10.16 23.09 48.42
CA GLU A 417 -8.88 23.11 49.14
C GLU A 417 -8.37 21.68 49.42
N SER A 418 -7.06 21.52 49.39
CA SER A 418 -6.40 20.21 49.57
C SER A 418 -6.72 19.51 50.89
N ASN A 419 -7.06 20.24 51.96
CA ASN A 419 -7.41 19.71 53.28
C ASN A 419 -8.84 19.16 53.39
N ILE A 420 -9.76 19.60 52.53
CA ILE A 420 -11.18 19.19 52.53
C ILE A 420 -11.53 18.29 51.34
N ARG A 421 -10.56 17.91 50.51
CA ARG A 421 -10.76 17.08 49.31
C ARG A 421 -11.44 15.73 49.55
N TRP A 422 -11.37 15.21 50.78
CA TRP A 422 -11.97 13.96 51.21
C TRP A 422 -13.47 14.08 51.53
N ASP A 423 -13.98 15.30 51.76
CA ASP A 423 -15.35 15.52 52.22
C ASP A 423 -16.33 15.45 51.04
N MET A 424 -17.10 14.36 50.96
CA MET A 424 -18.07 14.13 49.89
C MET A 424 -19.45 14.74 50.17
N ASN A 425 -19.64 15.39 51.34
CA ASN A 425 -20.87 16.14 51.64
C ASN A 425 -20.87 17.50 50.95
N LEU A 426 -19.67 18.04 50.69
CA LEU A 426 -19.48 19.25 49.90
C LEU A 426 -19.69 18.93 48.42
N LYS A 427 -20.46 19.79 47.74
CA LYS A 427 -20.67 19.71 46.30
C LYS A 427 -19.74 20.68 45.60
N TRP A 428 -18.96 20.16 44.67
CA TRP A 428 -18.02 20.93 43.87
C TRP A 428 -18.43 20.83 42.38
N PRO A 429 -19.38 21.64 41.91
CA PRO A 429 -19.76 21.65 40.50
C PRO A 429 -18.56 22.06 39.64
N ILE A 430 -18.52 21.61 38.38
CA ILE A 430 -17.48 22.02 37.44
C ILE A 430 -17.56 23.54 37.23
N ASN A 431 -16.60 24.25 37.80
CA ASN A 431 -16.38 25.66 37.61
C ASN A 431 -14.91 25.94 37.26
N LYS A 432 -14.61 27.13 36.76
CA LYS A 432 -13.23 27.51 36.44
C LYS A 432 -12.51 27.79 37.75
N ASN A 433 -11.45 27.03 38.06
CA ASN A 433 -10.61 27.31 39.23
C ASN A 433 -9.86 28.63 39.00
N THR A 434 -10.30 29.70 39.65
CA THR A 434 -9.66 31.02 39.50
C THR A 434 -8.53 31.23 40.50
N GLN A 435 -8.60 30.56 41.65
CA GLN A 435 -7.62 30.69 42.74
C GLN A 435 -6.23 30.15 42.40
N SER A 436 -6.14 29.19 41.47
CA SER A 436 -4.87 28.60 41.03
C SER A 436 -4.31 29.16 39.72
N LYS A 437 -4.90 30.23 39.18
CA LYS A 437 -4.46 30.79 37.89
C LYS A 437 -3.12 31.53 38.04
N LYS A 438 -2.11 31.11 37.29
CA LYS A 438 -0.78 31.74 37.23
C LYS A 438 -0.45 32.36 35.88
N LYS A 439 -1.01 31.80 34.80
CA LYS A 439 -0.74 32.21 33.42
C LYS A 439 -2.06 32.37 32.66
N PRO A 440 -2.06 33.10 31.54
CA PRO A 440 -3.17 33.05 30.59
C PRO A 440 -3.42 31.61 30.13
N GLU A 441 -4.68 31.29 29.86
CA GLU A 441 -5.04 30.02 29.23
C GLU A 441 -4.53 30.02 27.78
N LEU A 442 -3.99 28.90 27.33
CA LEU A 442 -3.54 28.75 25.95
C LEU A 442 -4.72 28.73 24.98
N PHE A 443 -5.85 28.13 25.38
CA PHE A 443 -7.07 28.05 24.59
C PHE A 443 -8.26 28.65 25.35
N PRO A 444 -8.38 29.99 25.43
CA PRO A 444 -9.48 30.65 26.15
C PRO A 444 -10.85 30.39 25.51
N VAL A 445 -10.88 29.93 24.25
CA VAL A 445 -12.11 29.56 23.54
C VAL A 445 -12.72 28.24 24.02
N ILE A 446 -11.90 27.36 24.63
CA ILE A 446 -12.36 26.05 25.13
C ILE A 446 -12.97 26.25 26.51
N LYS A 447 -14.26 25.94 26.62
CA LYS A 447 -15.00 26.03 27.89
C LYS A 447 -14.54 24.95 28.86
N GLN A 448 -14.57 25.26 30.16
CA GLN A 448 -14.19 24.36 31.26
C GLN A 448 -14.75 22.93 31.12
N LYS A 449 -16.05 22.82 30.78
CA LYS A 449 -16.76 21.54 30.58
C LYS A 449 -16.26 20.68 29.41
N ASN A 450 -15.31 21.18 28.63
CA ASN A 450 -14.69 20.47 27.51
C ASN A 450 -13.25 20.02 27.83
N TYR A 451 -12.72 20.31 29.03
CA TYR A 451 -11.45 19.78 29.51
C TYR A 451 -11.68 18.42 30.19
N ILE A 452 -11.71 17.35 29.41
CA ILE A 452 -12.12 16.02 29.90
C ILE A 452 -11.00 15.38 30.73
N PRO A 453 -11.29 14.78 31.91
CA PRO A 453 -10.29 14.12 32.74
C PRO A 453 -9.63 12.90 32.07
N ASP A 454 -8.38 12.66 32.43
CA ASP A 454 -7.61 11.50 31.99
C ASP A 454 -7.95 10.23 32.79
N GLU A 455 -8.55 9.25 32.12
CA GLU A 455 -8.92 7.95 32.68
C GLU A 455 -7.71 7.04 32.98
N LEU A 456 -6.66 7.06 32.16
CA LEU A 456 -5.51 6.17 32.36
C LEU A 456 -4.76 6.58 33.62
N HIS A 457 -4.46 7.87 33.78
CA HIS A 457 -3.80 8.33 35.01
C HIS A 457 -4.70 8.24 36.22
N LEU A 458 -6.02 8.33 36.06
CA LEU A 458 -6.96 8.04 37.14
C LEU A 458 -6.78 6.60 37.63
N LEU A 459 -6.74 5.61 36.72
CA LEU A 459 -6.41 4.22 37.09
C LEU A 459 -5.05 4.11 37.77
N LEU A 460 -4.00 4.62 37.12
CA LEU A 460 -2.61 4.43 37.58
C LEU A 460 -2.43 4.99 38.99
N ARG A 461 -2.85 6.24 39.21
CA ARG A 461 -2.62 7.01 40.44
C ARG A 461 -3.50 6.56 41.59
N ILE A 462 -4.76 6.21 41.36
CA ILE A 462 -5.61 5.66 42.42
C ILE A 462 -5.11 4.27 42.82
N SER A 463 -4.73 3.43 41.85
CA SER A 463 -4.14 2.12 42.14
C SER A 463 -2.83 2.24 42.92
N ASP A 464 -1.97 3.21 42.59
CA ASP A 464 -0.72 3.47 43.31
C ASP A 464 -1.02 3.75 44.79
N VAL A 465 -1.98 4.62 45.08
CA VAL A 465 -2.34 5.00 46.45
C VAL A 465 -2.91 3.81 47.22
N LEU A 466 -3.78 3.02 46.60
CA LEU A 466 -4.32 1.80 47.22
C LEU A 466 -3.23 0.79 47.57
N MET A 467 -2.25 0.60 46.68
CA MET A 467 -1.11 -0.30 46.89
C MET A 467 -0.13 0.26 47.91
N GLU A 468 0.20 1.55 47.84
CA GLU A 468 1.11 2.24 48.76
C GLU A 468 0.56 2.20 50.19
N CYS A 469 -0.72 2.52 50.38
CA CYS A 469 -1.38 2.43 51.68
C CYS A 469 -1.33 1.00 52.25
N PHE A 470 -1.60 0.00 51.41
CA PHE A 470 -1.53 -1.41 51.79
C PHE A 470 -0.12 -1.86 52.15
N PHE A 471 0.89 -1.60 51.30
CA PHE A 471 2.27 -2.01 51.55
C PHE A 471 2.89 -1.27 52.73
N ASN A 472 2.60 0.02 52.92
CA ASN A 472 3.04 0.77 54.11
C ASN A 472 2.47 0.18 55.42
N ASN A 473 1.33 -0.50 55.38
CA ASN A 473 0.81 -1.24 56.53
C ASN A 473 1.61 -2.53 56.78
N LEU A 474 2.05 -3.20 55.72
CA LEU A 474 2.82 -4.43 55.81
C LEU A 474 4.29 -4.19 56.17
N PHE A 475 4.92 -3.11 55.67
CA PHE A 475 6.30 -2.74 56.00
C PHE A 475 6.51 -2.50 57.51
N LYS A 476 5.44 -2.17 58.25
CA LYS A 476 5.48 -2.01 59.71
C LYS A 476 5.55 -3.34 60.46
N LYS A 477 5.28 -4.48 59.81
CA LYS A 477 5.35 -5.80 60.43
C LYS A 477 6.79 -6.30 60.46
N LYS A 478 7.25 -6.79 61.63
CA LYS A 478 8.61 -7.31 61.82
C LYS A 478 8.98 -8.47 60.88
N GLU A 479 7.97 -9.24 60.50
CA GLU A 479 8.07 -10.41 59.62
C GLU A 479 8.04 -10.06 58.11
N PHE A 480 7.99 -8.77 57.76
CA PHE A 480 7.87 -8.34 56.37
C PHE A 480 8.98 -8.90 55.47
N GLU A 481 10.24 -8.59 55.80
CA GLU A 481 11.40 -8.96 54.98
C GLU A 481 11.64 -10.48 54.96
N ARG A 482 11.28 -11.18 56.04
CA ARG A 482 11.55 -12.62 56.19
C ARG A 482 10.49 -13.52 55.54
N VAL A 483 9.23 -13.09 55.55
CA VAL A 483 8.10 -13.97 55.19
C VAL A 483 7.14 -13.31 54.21
N ILE A 484 6.60 -12.13 54.57
CA ILE A 484 5.51 -11.51 53.81
C ILE A 484 5.98 -11.10 52.41
N LYS A 485 7.21 -10.57 52.29
CA LYS A 485 7.80 -10.14 51.02
C LYS A 485 7.70 -11.27 49.97
N SER A 486 8.27 -12.42 50.26
CA SER A 486 8.27 -13.57 49.33
C SER A 486 6.88 -14.09 49.02
N GLN A 487 5.96 -14.06 49.99
CA GLN A 487 4.58 -14.49 49.78
C GLN A 487 3.81 -13.55 48.84
N ILE A 488 4.02 -12.24 48.95
CA ILE A 488 3.42 -11.26 48.03
C ILE A 488 3.97 -11.46 46.62
N GLU A 489 5.29 -11.57 46.47
CA GLU A 489 5.93 -11.76 45.16
C GLU A 489 5.43 -13.05 44.48
N GLN A 490 5.29 -14.15 45.23
CA GLN A 490 4.69 -15.39 44.74
C GLN A 490 3.21 -15.23 44.36
N THR A 491 2.45 -14.48 45.14
CA THR A 491 1.02 -14.21 44.87
C THR A 491 0.84 -13.33 43.64
N MET A 492 1.70 -12.32 43.44
CA MET A 492 1.71 -11.51 42.21
C MET A 492 2.06 -12.38 41.00
N LYS A 493 3.04 -13.28 41.14
CA LYS A 493 3.40 -14.23 40.09
C LYS A 493 2.25 -15.18 39.73
N SER A 494 1.47 -15.66 40.71
CA SER A 494 0.34 -16.55 40.44
C SER A 494 -0.79 -15.89 39.66
N ILE A 495 -0.97 -14.57 39.80
CA ILE A 495 -1.88 -13.76 38.97
C ILE A 495 -1.22 -13.23 37.69
N GLN A 496 -0.06 -13.79 37.29
CA GLN A 496 0.70 -13.43 36.09
C GLN A 496 1.12 -11.95 36.05
N VAL A 497 1.59 -11.43 37.19
CA VAL A 497 2.16 -10.07 37.31
C VAL A 497 3.60 -10.20 37.80
N HIS A 498 4.55 -9.65 37.02
CA HIS A 498 5.93 -9.52 37.46
C HIS A 498 6.03 -8.38 38.49
N PHE A 499 6.48 -8.70 39.71
CA PHE A 499 6.52 -7.76 40.82
C PHE A 499 7.57 -8.19 41.84
N GLU A 500 8.42 -7.26 42.24
CA GLU A 500 9.47 -7.46 43.22
C GLU A 500 9.62 -6.24 44.13
N PHE A 501 9.96 -6.47 45.40
CA PHE A 501 10.36 -5.41 46.33
C PHE A 501 11.88 -5.24 46.37
N PHE A 502 12.32 -3.99 46.34
CA PHE A 502 13.73 -3.60 46.45
C PHE A 502 13.89 -2.45 47.45
N LYS A 503 15.12 -2.21 47.90
CA LYS A 503 15.45 -1.04 48.71
C LYS A 503 15.96 0.08 47.81
N SER A 504 15.35 1.25 47.90
CA SER A 504 15.83 2.48 47.26
C SER A 504 17.16 2.93 47.87
N GLN A 505 17.85 3.89 47.22
CA GLN A 505 19.13 4.44 47.70
C GLN A 505 19.07 4.98 49.15
N GLY A 506 17.88 5.35 49.65
CA GLY A 506 17.64 5.78 51.03
C GLY A 506 17.26 4.67 52.02
N GLY A 507 17.40 3.40 51.64
CA GLY A 507 17.07 2.24 52.49
C GLY A 507 15.57 1.98 52.69
N LYS A 508 14.68 2.79 52.08
CA LYS A 508 13.23 2.58 52.09
C LYS A 508 12.85 1.49 51.10
N TRP A 509 11.89 0.66 51.48
CA TRP A 509 11.28 -0.31 50.58
C TRP A 509 10.53 0.40 49.47
N ASP A 510 10.71 -0.12 48.26
CA ASP A 510 10.08 0.29 47.03
C ASP A 510 9.76 -0.96 46.21
N TRP A 511 9.00 -0.83 45.13
CA TRP A 511 8.51 -1.96 44.35
C TRP A 511 8.47 -1.70 42.85
N THR A 512 8.37 -2.78 42.07
CA THR A 512 8.23 -2.69 40.61
C THR A 512 7.03 -1.83 40.22
N SER A 513 7.26 -0.77 39.43
CA SER A 513 6.18 0.04 38.86
C SER A 513 5.33 -0.79 37.90
N LEU A 514 4.01 -0.74 38.06
CA LEU A 514 3.06 -1.53 37.28
C LEU A 514 2.33 -0.68 36.23
N MET A 515 2.23 -1.22 35.02
CA MET A 515 1.42 -0.63 33.94
C MET A 515 -0.07 -0.94 34.11
N GLY A 516 -0.92 -0.23 33.36
CA GLY A 516 -2.38 -0.34 33.42
C GLY A 516 -2.93 -1.77 33.42
N PRO A 517 -2.54 -2.66 32.48
CA PRO A 517 -3.01 -4.05 32.46
C PRO A 517 -2.66 -4.84 33.74
N ASN A 518 -1.45 -4.67 34.26
CA ASN A 518 -1.02 -5.36 35.48
C ASN A 518 -1.76 -4.81 36.71
N LYS A 519 -1.97 -3.49 36.80
CA LYS A 519 -2.77 -2.89 37.88
C LYS A 519 -4.20 -3.42 37.90
N LYS A 520 -4.84 -3.60 36.74
CA LYS A 520 -6.19 -4.21 36.65
C LYS A 520 -6.20 -5.62 37.24
N LYS A 521 -5.23 -6.46 36.86
CA LYS A 521 -5.10 -7.82 37.43
C LYS A 521 -4.94 -7.80 38.94
N VAL A 522 -4.10 -6.91 39.47
CA VAL A 522 -3.88 -6.76 40.92
C VAL A 522 -5.17 -6.34 41.62
N LEU A 523 -5.85 -5.31 41.13
CA LEU A 523 -7.11 -4.84 41.70
C LEU A 523 -8.23 -5.87 41.65
N GLN A 524 -8.23 -6.77 40.66
CA GLN A 524 -9.28 -7.78 40.47
C GLN A 524 -9.00 -9.09 41.19
N HIS A 525 -7.73 -9.50 41.33
CA HIS A 525 -7.40 -10.87 41.74
C HIS A 525 -6.50 -10.97 42.98
N PHE A 526 -5.79 -9.92 43.38
CA PHE A 526 -4.88 -10.01 44.53
C PHE A 526 -5.67 -10.26 45.84
N PRO A 527 -5.36 -11.32 46.60
CA PRO A 527 -6.09 -11.70 47.82
C PRO A 527 -5.56 -10.94 49.04
N VAL A 528 -6.08 -9.75 49.28
CA VAL A 528 -5.67 -8.89 50.41
C VAL A 528 -5.87 -9.58 51.77
N THR A 529 -6.94 -10.36 51.91
CA THR A 529 -7.31 -11.06 53.15
C THR A 529 -6.25 -12.09 53.60
N ASN A 530 -5.37 -12.53 52.71
CA ASN A 530 -4.26 -13.42 53.07
C ASN A 530 -3.16 -12.71 53.89
N PHE A 531 -3.09 -11.38 53.82
CA PHE A 531 -2.01 -10.58 54.43
C PHE A 531 -2.48 -9.68 55.58
N ILE A 532 -3.76 -9.33 55.58
CA ILE A 532 -4.43 -8.58 56.65
C ILE A 532 -5.65 -9.40 57.07
N SER A 533 -5.67 -9.86 58.31
CA SER A 533 -6.74 -10.70 58.84
C SER A 533 -7.94 -9.89 59.33
N GLY A 534 -9.08 -10.56 59.43
CA GLY A 534 -10.34 -10.04 59.95
C GLY A 534 -11.01 -9.01 59.05
N ARG A 535 -12.03 -8.33 59.61
CA ARG A 535 -12.89 -7.38 58.90
C ARG A 535 -12.12 -6.28 58.16
N ARG A 536 -10.98 -5.84 58.71
CA ARG A 536 -10.13 -4.82 58.06
C ARG A 536 -9.57 -5.31 56.73
N GLY A 537 -9.13 -6.56 56.64
CA GLY A 537 -8.63 -7.14 55.40
C GLY A 537 -9.73 -7.30 54.35
N GLU A 538 -10.91 -7.74 54.78
CA GLU A 538 -12.11 -7.85 53.93
C GLU A 538 -12.52 -6.49 53.35
N ASP A 539 -12.54 -5.45 54.19
CA ASP A 539 -12.86 -4.09 53.78
C ASP A 539 -11.83 -3.51 52.78
N ILE A 540 -10.53 -3.78 52.98
CA ILE A 540 -9.49 -3.35 52.02
C ILE A 540 -9.61 -4.12 50.71
N GLN A 541 -9.88 -5.42 50.76
CA GLN A 541 -10.15 -6.20 49.55
C GLN A 541 -11.36 -5.64 48.80
N LYS A 542 -12.45 -5.34 49.53
CA LYS A 542 -13.65 -4.70 48.98
C LYS A 542 -13.31 -3.37 48.33
N LEU A 543 -12.50 -2.51 48.96
CA LEU A 543 -12.05 -1.24 48.37
C LEU A 543 -11.38 -1.43 47.00
N TRP A 544 -10.54 -2.46 46.85
CA TRP A 544 -9.84 -2.73 45.59
C TRP A 544 -10.82 -3.23 44.51
N ARG A 545 -11.75 -4.12 44.89
CA ARG A 545 -12.78 -4.65 43.98
C ARG A 545 -13.78 -3.57 43.55
N ASP A 546 -14.29 -2.80 44.51
CA ASP A 546 -15.19 -1.67 44.26
C ASP A 546 -14.55 -0.65 43.31
N PHE A 547 -13.26 -0.31 43.52
CA PHE A 547 -12.57 0.61 42.63
C PHE A 547 -12.44 0.03 41.21
N TYR A 548 -12.08 -1.25 41.08
CA TYR A 548 -12.05 -1.91 39.78
C TYR A 548 -13.41 -1.87 39.08
N ASP A 549 -14.50 -2.16 39.78
CA ASP A 549 -15.85 -2.16 39.22
C ASP A 549 -16.30 -0.74 38.81
N LEU A 550 -16.05 0.26 39.67
CA LEU A 550 -16.31 1.67 39.36
C LEU A 550 -15.49 2.15 38.15
N TYR A 551 -14.23 1.73 38.07
CA TYR A 551 -13.38 2.04 36.93
C TYR A 551 -13.85 1.35 35.64
N MET A 552 -14.30 0.10 35.71
CA MET A 552 -14.86 -0.59 34.55
C MET A 552 -16.20 0.02 34.11
N PHE A 553 -16.98 0.53 35.05
CA PHE A 553 -18.24 1.21 34.76
C PHE A 553 -18.05 2.45 33.86
N ILE A 554 -17.06 3.31 34.16
CA ILE A 554 -16.82 4.53 33.37
C ILE A 554 -16.30 4.25 31.94
N ARG A 555 -15.95 3.00 31.64
CA ARG A 555 -15.54 2.53 30.31
C ARG A 555 -16.68 2.01 29.45
N ARG A 556 -17.90 1.96 29.97
CA ARG A 556 -19.08 1.56 29.20
C ARG A 556 -19.50 2.69 28.25
N THR A 557 -20.01 2.33 27.08
CA THR A 557 -20.79 3.25 26.25
C THR A 557 -22.25 3.26 26.71
N ASP A 558 -22.99 4.30 26.33
CA ASP A 558 -24.47 4.34 26.41
C ASP A 558 -25.07 4.24 27.82
N LEU A 559 -24.52 5.01 28.77
CA LEU A 559 -25.00 5.04 30.16
C LEU A 559 -26.36 5.72 30.32
N LYS A 560 -27.27 5.13 31.11
CA LYS A 560 -28.54 5.75 31.53
C LYS A 560 -28.30 6.77 32.66
N ASN A 561 -29.21 7.74 32.83
CA ASN A 561 -29.07 8.73 33.90
C ASN A 561 -29.13 8.08 35.28
N SER A 562 -30.04 7.12 35.48
CA SER A 562 -30.12 6.33 36.71
C SER A 562 -28.83 5.56 37.00
N GLU A 563 -28.16 5.01 35.98
CA GLU A 563 -26.88 4.34 36.17
C GLU A 563 -25.77 5.32 36.59
N ILE A 564 -25.79 6.56 36.05
CA ILE A 564 -24.84 7.60 36.45
C ILE A 564 -25.12 8.07 37.90
N ASP A 565 -26.38 8.18 38.28
CA ASP A 565 -26.78 8.55 39.65
C ASP A 565 -26.35 7.47 40.66
N ASP A 566 -26.56 6.19 40.34
CA ASP A 566 -26.07 5.06 41.13
C ASP A 566 -24.54 5.05 41.23
N PHE A 567 -23.85 5.36 40.14
CA PHE A 567 -22.39 5.49 40.12
C PHE A 567 -21.92 6.62 41.05
N GLU A 568 -22.57 7.79 41.01
CA GLU A 568 -22.24 8.94 41.86
C GLU A 568 -22.36 8.60 43.35
N ILE A 569 -23.40 7.85 43.73
CA ILE A 569 -23.59 7.39 45.11
C ILE A 569 -22.45 6.44 45.49
N LYS A 570 -22.21 5.40 44.69
CA LYS A 570 -21.21 4.35 44.99
C LYS A 570 -19.79 4.91 45.07
N VAL A 571 -19.41 5.84 44.20
CA VAL A 571 -18.05 6.42 44.22
C VAL A 571 -17.83 7.30 45.45
N LYS A 572 -18.86 8.01 45.95
CA LYS A 572 -18.77 8.79 47.19
C LYS A 572 -18.70 7.87 48.41
N GLU A 573 -19.52 6.83 48.45
CA GLU A 573 -19.45 5.79 49.49
C GLU A 573 -18.08 5.10 49.52
N TRP A 574 -17.48 4.87 48.35
CA TRP A 574 -16.13 4.31 48.24
C TRP A 574 -15.07 5.22 48.89
N ILE A 575 -15.15 6.55 48.70
CA ILE A 575 -14.26 7.50 49.40
C ILE A 575 -14.47 7.46 50.91
N TYR A 576 -15.73 7.38 51.37
CA TYR A 576 -16.02 7.28 52.81
C TYR A 576 -15.52 5.98 53.42
N LEU A 577 -15.63 4.87 52.70
CA LEU A 577 -15.04 3.60 53.11
C LEU A 577 -13.52 3.75 53.23
N PHE A 578 -12.87 4.32 52.21
CA PHE A 578 -11.41 4.53 52.19
C PHE A 578 -10.92 5.30 53.42
N CYS A 579 -11.60 6.39 53.78
CA CYS A 579 -11.23 7.25 54.91
C CYS A 579 -11.99 6.94 56.22
N ARG A 580 -12.58 5.75 56.35
CA ARG A 580 -13.35 5.36 57.54
C ARG A 580 -12.47 5.47 58.80
N PRO A 581 -12.88 6.24 59.83
CA PRO A 581 -12.14 6.36 61.08
C PRO A 581 -12.28 5.09 61.93
N ASN A 582 -11.45 4.97 62.97
CA ASN A 582 -11.69 3.97 64.01
C ASN A 582 -13.05 4.23 64.68
N GLN A 583 -13.86 3.18 64.84
CA GLN A 583 -15.15 3.27 65.53
C GLN A 583 -15.12 2.44 66.81
N GLY A 584 -15.80 2.92 67.85
CA GLY A 584 -15.82 2.30 69.17
C GLY A 584 -14.76 2.86 70.12
N GLN A 585 -14.76 2.36 71.36
CA GLN A 585 -13.85 2.81 72.41
C GLN A 585 -12.41 2.36 72.11
N ILE A 586 -11.43 3.24 72.37
CA ILE A 586 -10.02 2.94 72.14
C ILE A 586 -9.62 1.71 72.98
N ASN A 587 -8.99 0.72 72.35
CA ASN A 587 -8.54 -0.54 72.97
C ASN A 587 -9.68 -1.50 73.42
N SER A 588 -10.92 -1.36 72.93
CA SER A 588 -11.95 -2.38 73.14
C SER A 588 -11.87 -3.51 72.10
N SER A 589 -12.27 -4.72 72.47
CA SER A 589 -12.41 -5.86 71.54
C SER A 589 -13.48 -5.63 70.45
N SER A 590 -14.38 -4.66 70.67
CA SER A 590 -15.41 -4.23 69.73
C SER A 590 -14.99 -3.08 68.81
N GLN A 591 -13.75 -2.59 68.92
CA GLN A 591 -13.25 -1.50 68.08
C GLN A 591 -13.19 -1.95 66.62
N VAL A 592 -13.85 -1.21 65.73
CA VAL A 592 -13.72 -1.40 64.28
C VAL A 592 -12.56 -0.54 63.79
N PRO A 593 -11.45 -1.12 63.32
CA PRO A 593 -10.33 -0.35 62.83
C PRO A 593 -10.74 0.46 61.59
N GLY A 594 -10.26 1.70 61.54
CA GLY A 594 -10.28 2.53 60.36
C GLY A 594 -9.40 1.95 59.25
N LEU A 595 -9.57 2.48 58.04
CA LEU A 595 -8.84 2.01 56.87
C LEU A 595 -7.61 2.87 56.60
N TYR A 596 -7.80 4.03 55.98
CA TYR A 596 -6.74 4.97 55.62
C TYR A 596 -7.10 6.39 56.05
N ARG A 597 -6.12 7.30 56.00
CA ARG A 597 -6.32 8.66 56.50
C ARG A 597 -7.00 9.54 55.46
N LYS A 598 -7.65 10.60 55.93
CA LYS A 598 -8.29 11.60 55.05
C LYS A 598 -7.28 12.31 54.16
N GLU A 599 -6.06 12.49 54.65
CA GLU A 599 -4.97 13.13 53.92
C GLU A 599 -4.45 12.24 52.77
N ASP A 600 -4.71 10.93 52.81
CA ASP A 600 -4.30 9.98 51.77
C ASP A 600 -5.24 10.00 50.54
N VAL A 601 -6.42 10.63 50.63
CA VAL A 601 -7.32 10.82 49.48
C VAL A 601 -6.62 11.72 48.47
N THR A 602 -6.37 11.27 47.23
CA THR A 602 -5.60 12.07 46.27
C THR A 602 -6.46 13.02 45.42
N PRO A 603 -5.84 13.96 44.67
CA PRO A 603 -6.54 14.73 43.66
C PRO A 603 -7.40 13.85 42.75
N TYR A 604 -6.82 12.78 42.19
CA TYR A 604 -7.52 11.86 41.29
C TYR A 604 -8.74 11.20 41.94
N MET A 605 -8.67 10.85 43.22
CA MET A 605 -9.82 10.33 43.97
C MET A 605 -10.94 11.38 44.10
N HIS A 606 -10.58 12.64 44.37
CA HIS A 606 -11.55 13.75 44.41
C HIS A 606 -12.23 13.97 43.05
N ILE A 607 -11.47 13.96 41.95
CA ILE A 607 -12.05 14.12 40.61
C ILE A 607 -12.93 12.94 40.23
N PHE A 608 -12.50 11.73 40.59
CA PHE A 608 -13.26 10.50 40.35
C PHE A 608 -14.64 10.55 40.98
N SER A 609 -14.74 11.08 42.21
CA SER A 609 -16.01 11.13 42.93
C SER A 609 -16.85 12.39 42.65
N GLN A 610 -16.22 13.56 42.47
CA GLN A 610 -16.92 14.84 42.37
C GLN A 610 -17.20 15.26 40.93
N HIS A 611 -16.33 14.91 39.97
CA HIS A 611 -16.40 15.48 38.62
C HIS A 611 -16.71 14.45 37.53
N ILE A 612 -16.27 13.19 37.68
CA ILE A 612 -16.58 12.16 36.67
C ILE A 612 -18.10 11.98 36.47
N PRO A 613 -18.95 11.90 37.51
CA PRO A 613 -20.41 11.82 37.30
C PRO A 613 -20.96 12.99 36.48
N GLU A 614 -20.50 14.21 36.74
CA GLU A 614 -20.91 15.40 35.99
C GLU A 614 -20.41 15.34 34.53
N PHE A 615 -19.17 14.92 34.30
CA PHE A 615 -18.63 14.71 32.94
C PHE A 615 -19.39 13.61 32.17
N LEU A 616 -19.80 12.53 32.82
CA LEU A 616 -20.62 11.49 32.18
C LEU A 616 -21.95 12.07 31.69
N ARG A 617 -22.60 12.94 32.47
CA ARG A 617 -23.82 13.66 32.06
C ARG A 617 -23.55 14.61 30.89
N ILE A 618 -22.51 15.43 30.98
CA ILE A 618 -22.14 16.40 29.93
C ILE A 618 -21.81 15.71 28.61
N LEU A 619 -21.06 14.61 28.65
CA LEU A 619 -20.68 13.86 27.44
C LEU A 619 -21.89 13.16 26.83
N LYS A 620 -22.75 12.59 27.67
CA LYS A 620 -24.00 11.98 27.22
C LYS A 620 -24.91 12.97 26.49
N GLU A 621 -25.09 14.19 27.00
CA GLU A 621 -25.86 15.25 26.33
C GLU A 621 -25.33 15.57 24.92
N LYS A 622 -24.03 15.35 24.69
CA LYS A 622 -23.37 15.54 23.40
C LYS A 622 -23.32 14.27 22.54
N ASN A 623 -23.99 13.19 22.96
CA ASN A 623 -23.90 11.87 22.34
C ASN A 623 -22.46 11.34 22.26
N LEU A 624 -21.67 11.60 23.32
CA LEU A 624 -20.29 11.15 23.47
C LEU A 624 -20.15 10.27 24.72
N SER A 625 -19.15 9.41 24.73
CA SER A 625 -18.74 8.65 25.92
C SER A 625 -17.38 9.13 26.40
N LEU A 626 -17.11 9.00 27.71
CA LEU A 626 -15.78 9.21 28.29
C LEU A 626 -14.74 8.28 27.64
N GLN A 627 -15.18 7.12 27.13
CA GLN A 627 -14.34 6.18 26.41
C GLN A 627 -13.59 6.78 25.24
N PHE A 628 -14.22 7.66 24.47
CA PHE A 628 -13.58 8.29 23.29
C PHE A 628 -12.43 9.25 23.66
N PHE A 629 -12.27 9.54 24.96
CA PHE A 629 -11.19 10.38 25.47
C PHE A 629 -10.01 9.57 26.03
N PHE A 630 -10.08 8.23 26.02
CA PHE A 630 -9.04 7.35 26.56
C PHE A 630 -7.69 7.49 25.82
N ALA A 631 -6.62 7.14 26.53
CA ALA A 631 -5.34 7.86 26.52
C ALA A 631 -4.11 7.08 25.99
N SER A 632 -4.24 5.88 25.44
CA SER A 632 -3.09 4.98 25.27
C SER A 632 -2.15 5.26 24.08
N SER A 633 -2.39 6.29 23.28
CA SER A 633 -1.98 6.28 21.86
C SER A 633 -0.96 7.37 21.46
N ILE A 634 -0.93 8.55 22.12
CA ILE A 634 0.09 9.58 21.80
C ILE A 634 1.50 9.16 22.22
N GLU A 635 1.66 8.41 23.31
CA GLU A 635 2.98 7.98 23.81
C GLU A 635 3.69 7.11 22.78
N LYS A 636 2.93 6.25 22.09
CA LYS A 636 3.42 5.42 20.99
C LYS A 636 3.79 6.27 19.78
N LYS A 637 2.95 7.25 19.41
CA LYS A 637 3.26 8.20 18.32
C LYS A 637 4.53 9.00 18.62
N ASN A 638 4.66 9.51 19.83
CA ASN A 638 5.82 10.25 20.30
C ASN A 638 7.07 9.36 20.34
N HIS A 639 6.96 8.13 20.86
CA HIS A 639 8.05 7.15 20.84
C HIS A 639 8.49 6.81 19.41
N ASN A 640 7.54 6.62 18.49
CA ASN A 640 7.82 6.39 17.08
C ASN A 640 8.49 7.61 16.45
N GLN A 641 7.96 8.83 16.63
CA GLN A 641 8.59 10.05 16.09
C GLN A 641 10.02 10.23 16.60
N VAL A 642 10.24 10.07 17.92
CA VAL A 642 11.58 10.09 18.51
C VAL A 642 12.48 9.04 17.90
N ARG A 643 12.04 7.79 17.82
CA ARG A 643 12.83 6.70 17.22
C ARG A 643 13.17 6.96 15.75
N LEU A 644 12.24 7.49 14.97
CA LEU A 644 12.34 7.60 13.52
C LEU A 644 13.10 8.84 13.05
N PHE A 645 12.84 9.97 13.67
CA PHE A 645 13.35 11.26 13.23
C PHE A 645 14.50 11.76 14.10
N PHE A 646 14.54 11.36 15.37
CA PHE A 646 15.58 11.80 16.31
C PHE A 646 16.59 10.69 16.70
N GLY A 647 16.21 9.42 16.61
CA GLY A 647 17.03 8.26 17.01
C GLY A 647 17.75 7.54 15.87
N GLY A 648 17.33 7.78 14.62
CA GLY A 648 18.04 7.29 13.45
C GLY A 648 19.13 8.27 13.05
N THR A 649 20.38 7.81 12.88
CA THR A 649 21.35 8.51 12.04
C THR A 649 20.65 8.89 10.75
N THR A 650 20.46 10.19 10.52
CA THR A 650 20.00 10.84 9.28
C THR A 650 19.91 9.86 8.11
N MET A 651 18.70 9.38 7.83
CA MET A 651 18.36 8.28 6.89
C MET A 651 18.53 8.68 5.41
N GLY A 652 19.70 9.22 5.10
CA GLY A 652 20.15 9.73 3.82
C GLY A 652 21.18 10.81 4.13
N GLY A 653 22.46 10.47 4.00
CA GLY A 653 23.61 11.37 4.23
C GLY A 653 23.57 12.63 3.37
N GLY A 654 22.72 13.56 3.76
CA GLY A 654 22.60 14.91 3.24
C GLY A 654 22.33 15.80 4.44
N ILE A 655 23.25 16.72 4.68
CA ILE A 655 23.04 17.87 5.56
C ILE A 655 21.86 18.63 4.94
N LYS A 656 20.65 18.41 5.44
CA LYS A 656 19.50 19.23 5.07
C LYS A 656 19.47 20.41 6.03
N GLY A 657 19.46 21.63 5.52
CA GLY A 657 19.14 22.84 6.30
C GLY A 657 17.66 22.91 6.74
N LYS A 658 16.95 21.78 6.88
CA LYS A 658 15.53 21.71 7.23
C LYS A 658 15.36 21.02 8.58
N SER A 659 14.53 21.61 9.45
CA SER A 659 14.34 21.14 10.82
C SER A 659 13.70 19.76 10.90
N VAL A 660 14.06 18.96 11.92
CA VAL A 660 13.50 17.62 12.15
C VAL A 660 11.96 17.64 12.27
N VAL A 661 11.42 18.68 12.91
CA VAL A 661 9.97 18.85 13.07
C VAL A 661 9.26 19.07 11.73
N GLN A 662 9.91 19.70 10.76
CA GLN A 662 9.40 19.85 9.39
C GLN A 662 9.36 18.51 8.65
N ASP A 663 10.41 17.68 8.76
CA ASP A 663 10.43 16.34 8.18
C ASP A 663 9.28 15.46 8.74
N ILE A 664 8.95 15.60 10.03
CA ILE A 664 7.78 14.94 10.65
C ILE A 664 6.47 15.40 9.99
N MET A 665 6.27 16.71 9.84
CA MET A 665 5.03 17.25 9.23
C MET A 665 4.91 16.87 7.74
N GLU A 666 6.00 16.85 6.98
CA GLU A 666 6.00 16.39 5.59
C GLU A 666 5.63 14.91 5.50
N PHE A 667 6.14 14.07 6.40
CA PHE A 667 5.74 12.67 6.50
C PHE A 667 4.24 12.53 6.77
N GLU A 668 3.71 13.26 7.76
CA GLU A 668 2.28 13.25 8.08
C GLU A 668 1.42 13.78 6.92
N ASN A 669 1.89 14.77 6.17
CA ASN A 669 1.22 15.23 4.95
C ASN A 669 1.21 14.15 3.86
N ARG A 670 2.32 13.42 3.64
CA ARG A 670 2.33 12.31 2.68
C ARG A 670 1.33 11.20 3.05
N GLN A 671 1.16 10.91 4.35
CA GLN A 671 0.09 9.99 4.79
C GLN A 671 -1.30 10.46 4.36
N LEU A 672 -1.57 11.77 4.45
CA LEU A 672 -2.82 12.36 3.95
C LEU A 672 -2.94 12.27 2.43
N PHE A 673 -1.84 12.46 1.69
CA PHE A 673 -1.84 12.28 0.24
C PHE A 673 -2.27 10.87 -0.15
N TYR A 674 -1.75 9.84 0.53
CA TYR A 674 -2.12 8.44 0.24
C TYR A 674 -3.60 8.18 0.48
N LEU A 675 -4.15 8.76 1.55
CA LEU A 675 -5.57 8.66 1.87
C LEU A 675 -6.44 9.37 0.81
N LEU A 676 -6.06 10.59 0.40
CA LEU A 676 -6.81 11.39 -0.58
C LEU A 676 -6.85 10.75 -1.97
N ASN A 677 -5.75 10.11 -2.36
CA ASN A 677 -5.59 9.53 -3.70
C ASN A 677 -5.91 8.03 -3.74
N ASN A 678 -6.44 7.45 -2.65
CA ASN A 678 -6.66 6.00 -2.52
C ASN A 678 -5.44 5.18 -2.97
N THR A 679 -4.23 5.64 -2.64
CA THR A 679 -2.99 5.01 -3.09
C THR A 679 -2.95 3.58 -2.58
N SER A 680 -2.81 2.59 -3.46
CA SER A 680 -2.88 1.19 -3.02
C SER A 680 -1.78 0.83 -2.01
N GLN A 681 -2.14 0.06 -0.98
CA GLN A 681 -1.18 -0.56 -0.05
C GLN A 681 -0.48 -1.76 -0.67
N GLU A 682 -1.14 -2.41 -1.63
CA GLU A 682 -0.67 -3.65 -2.24
C GLU A 682 -0.78 -3.57 -3.77
N ILE A 683 0.19 -4.16 -4.45
CA ILE A 683 0.09 -4.39 -5.89
C ILE A 683 -0.27 -5.86 -6.06
N GLN A 684 -1.47 -6.15 -6.58
CA GLN A 684 -1.88 -7.52 -6.84
C GLN A 684 -0.96 -8.13 -7.92
N ILE A 685 -0.28 -9.22 -7.55
CA ILE A 685 0.53 -10.03 -8.47
C ILE A 685 -0.15 -11.39 -8.54
N ARG A 686 -0.61 -11.78 -9.73
CA ARG A 686 -1.05 -13.14 -10.02
C ARG A 686 0.08 -13.88 -10.72
N ASN A 687 0.64 -14.89 -10.07
CA ASN A 687 1.61 -15.79 -10.68
C ASN A 687 0.83 -16.94 -11.31
N ILE A 688 0.86 -17.04 -12.63
CA ILE A 688 0.28 -18.16 -13.38
C ILE A 688 1.45 -18.97 -13.91
N ASN A 689 1.57 -20.22 -13.47
CA ASN A 689 2.53 -21.16 -14.02
C ASN A 689 1.91 -21.81 -15.26
N ALA A 690 2.55 -21.66 -16.41
CA ALA A 690 2.07 -22.27 -17.65
C ALA A 690 2.28 -23.80 -17.68
N GLU A 691 3.10 -24.34 -16.78
CA GLU A 691 3.44 -25.77 -16.71
C GLU A 691 2.58 -26.56 -15.70
N ASP A 692 1.80 -25.89 -14.86
CA ASP A 692 0.86 -26.55 -13.96
C ASP A 692 -0.39 -26.95 -14.74
N LYS A 693 -0.41 -28.19 -15.24
CA LYS A 693 -1.61 -28.81 -15.76
C LYS A 693 -2.70 -28.81 -14.69
N GLU A 694 -3.86 -28.31 -15.06
CA GLU A 694 -5.13 -28.50 -14.37
C GLU A 694 -5.23 -29.94 -13.82
N ASN A 695 -5.17 -30.05 -12.51
CA ASN A 695 -5.87 -31.09 -11.79
C ASN A 695 -6.52 -30.41 -10.59
N ASN A 696 -7.76 -29.98 -10.78
CA ASN A 696 -8.87 -30.33 -9.91
C ASN A 696 -10.15 -29.73 -10.50
N ASN A 697 -11.07 -30.61 -10.90
CA ASN A 697 -12.48 -30.31 -11.08
C ASN A 697 -13.11 -29.76 -9.80
#